data_AF-G2RHV4-F1
#
_entry.id   AF-G2RHV4-F1
#
_cell.length_a   1.000
_cell.length_b   1.000
_cell.length_c   1.000
_cell.angle_alpha   90.00
_cell.angle_beta   90.00
_cell.angle_gamma   90.00
#
_symmetry.space_group_name_H-M   'P 1'
#
loop_
_entity.id
_entity.type
_entity.pdbx_description
1 polymer ?
#
loop_
_entity_poly.entity_id
_entity_poly.type
_entity_poly.pdbx_seq_one_letter_code
_entity_poly.pdbx_strand_id
1 'polypeptide(L)'
;MSLKKLKSDVATAAKKVAANGIAGIVSVTNGDSDGEVVIMYRHESLAADVRIQALAQDLGDYPDGNRFLLWTDESDPAPHVVAAIKAAQDYLVGMSVYEMVSELASRLDKEIRRALDGGGESATEAEQGNDEPAQDDDDYDAAYDSDYPSDGDEFGLPTSAPRGSLFGTTPTELNKPLLQRIRRDLRRVKQAGYKVGLLDGFGKDDTRGVVSLSIRIDKLAISSQALEAWDVNPTEYLVLLLCFVKPYQPLDRILNQPVSQTQVKFHVGKCARYKPSINHARRLFADDCSLALASSTARAKHLDSDSDDFQKLFISNSLEQFLRESFVSLLKLRESRGLGWDEANELLRTSIGLCSEDQGLPEPLQGRDSGCSSPVKVSAPEHHGPLGRDHLMENLPASERSFPLIAMQFVTRYFVDCTKYCLRCHRRLKEDFEALRPYVCADGLCLFQYMAMGLGPAIEHEILTEPYVVDLLVSLCYAAAEPHPGSLRPTPMQQSTTPPKLSMRTPPVGLRLRVPHFSNATADPLKAITAAGNTRLVLEEGGARRFDGGLAPGGWLAFRKPGRTVAHHARIQEVFKATRTVIIEVKGHSDTSSAKSWNPVPPPPPNALEDGIVDVFLYDTDFDALSDVDKGIAIRNILDTLPPILDIEDWLADHPYSSIRDMDRISPAAASLLQWIVSSNRSCIFQVDRSREVAGRWRGQIGASAGTLPPAGRGRNREHERILGMDGWVQFRFAQGSPDKELRFNRALQEVAARKHMKENPTIFAWHGSRLSNWHSILRTGLDYRDVTSGRAFGNGVYFSPRSSISTGYAYMGSQWPNSDLRITSCLSLNEIINAPDEFVSCTPHYVVSQPDWHQCRYLFVQTQSFGPSRPGPQRGQNLPRKQGPLQQSASSQTFYPQPHSHQVYGQSEKPLKIPLSAIPLRTINRTDAVAPGPAKRTVQRLEESDDEDAEEMAILFSDDKLDTAQDPPKKKSASRASSVVTAEVEDIVATGPPTPASIDHLLTDFVPGSLDLSTLPRLAPPSFATDSGTKSLSRELVRLQNIQATTPLHELGWYMDFDQVSNLYQWIVELHSFDASLPLARDMKKSGIGSIVMEVRFGPDFPFSPPFVRVVRPRFLPFMNGGGGHVTAGGAMCMELLTATGWSPANSMESVFLQVRVALCSTDPQPARLDPAVLQMGKARGLRQAGPWMDYGIAEAIEAFIRAANAHGWTVPANLRVTANGV
;
A
#
# COMPACT_ATOMS: atom_id res chain seq x y z
N MET A 1 5.58 -7.22 38.94
CA MET A 1 6.34 -6.00 39.32
C MET A 1 5.88 -4.76 38.55
N SER A 2 5.29 -4.93 37.38
CA SER A 2 4.90 -3.87 36.43
C SER A 2 3.72 -2.99 36.87
N LEU A 3 2.69 -3.49 37.57
CA LEU A 3 1.60 -2.64 38.12
C LEU A 3 2.11 -1.66 39.21
N LYS A 4 3.06 -2.09 40.05
CA LYS A 4 3.71 -1.22 41.04
C LYS A 4 4.53 -0.12 40.37
N LYS A 5 5.18 -0.44 39.24
CA LYS A 5 5.93 0.50 38.41
C LYS A 5 4.99 1.51 37.75
N LEU A 6 3.87 1.06 37.17
CA LEU A 6 2.82 1.94 36.62
C LEU A 6 2.29 2.92 37.68
N LYS A 7 1.90 2.42 38.87
CA LYS A 7 1.39 3.28 39.97
C LYS A 7 2.47 4.27 40.47
N SER A 8 3.75 3.88 40.46
CA SER A 8 4.88 4.79 40.74
C SER A 8 5.05 5.87 39.66
N ASP A 9 4.86 5.52 38.39
CA ASP A 9 4.99 6.44 37.26
C ASP A 9 3.80 7.41 37.21
N VAL A 10 2.58 6.97 37.56
CA VAL A 10 1.41 7.84 37.78
C VAL A 10 1.67 8.84 38.91
N ALA A 11 2.21 8.40 40.05
CA ALA A 11 2.55 9.28 41.16
C ALA A 11 3.65 10.28 40.79
N THR A 12 4.60 9.87 39.95
CA THR A 12 5.65 10.74 39.43
C THR A 12 5.09 11.78 38.47
N ALA A 13 4.17 11.39 37.58
CA ALA A 13 3.46 12.30 36.69
C ALA A 13 2.62 13.31 37.49
N ALA A 14 1.86 12.86 38.49
CA ALA A 14 1.06 13.71 39.35
C ALA A 14 1.89 14.77 40.10
N LYS A 15 3.06 14.38 40.65
CA LYS A 15 3.98 15.32 41.32
C LYS A 15 4.54 16.38 40.38
N LYS A 16 4.88 16.00 39.14
CA LYS A 16 5.39 16.94 38.14
C LYS A 16 4.31 17.87 37.61
N VAL A 17 3.07 17.39 37.46
CA VAL A 17 1.92 18.22 37.12
C VAL A 17 1.62 19.23 38.24
N ALA A 18 1.66 18.81 39.51
CA ALA A 18 1.51 19.71 40.66
C ALA A 18 2.61 20.78 40.77
N ALA A 19 3.78 20.56 40.14
CA ALA A 19 4.87 21.53 40.02
C ALA A 19 4.77 22.39 38.75
N ASN A 20 3.62 22.42 38.05
CA ASN A 20 3.40 23.07 36.75
C ASN A 20 4.35 22.59 35.63
N GLY A 21 4.82 21.34 35.70
CA GLY A 21 5.80 20.79 34.75
C GLY A 21 5.25 20.30 33.41
N ILE A 22 3.92 20.23 33.21
CA ILE A 22 3.28 19.81 31.95
C ILE A 22 2.17 20.81 31.62
N ALA A 23 2.34 21.58 30.54
CA ALA A 23 1.38 22.59 30.11
C ALA A 23 0.04 21.95 29.69
N GLY A 24 -1.08 22.55 30.10
CA GLY A 24 -2.42 22.09 29.74
C GLY A 24 -2.96 20.91 30.56
N ILE A 25 -2.18 20.31 31.46
CA ILE A 25 -2.63 19.20 32.32
C ILE A 25 -2.90 19.72 33.74
N VAL A 26 -4.13 19.54 34.21
CA VAL A 26 -4.60 19.98 35.54
C VAL A 26 -4.28 18.95 36.60
N SER A 27 -4.51 17.68 36.32
CA SER A 27 -4.20 16.59 37.23
C SER A 27 -4.04 15.27 36.49
N VAL A 28 -3.24 14.37 37.09
CA VAL A 28 -3.09 12.98 36.66
C VAL A 28 -3.34 12.12 37.88
N THR A 29 -4.32 11.24 37.81
CA THR A 29 -4.69 10.33 38.88
C THR A 29 -4.74 8.90 38.35
N ASN A 30 -4.68 7.91 39.24
CA ASN A 30 -5.04 6.55 38.83
C ASN A 30 -6.53 6.52 38.51
N GLY A 31 -6.92 5.74 37.50
CA GLY A 31 -8.32 5.45 37.21
C GLY A 31 -8.89 4.36 38.11
N ASP A 32 -10.13 3.98 37.81
CA ASP A 32 -10.92 3.08 38.63
C ASP A 32 -10.54 1.60 38.38
N SER A 33 -9.99 1.30 37.20
CA SER A 33 -9.48 -0.03 36.82
C SER A 33 -7.95 -0.17 36.98
N ASP A 34 -7.47 -1.38 37.29
CA ASP A 34 -6.03 -1.67 37.32
C ASP A 34 -5.42 -1.45 35.93
N GLY A 35 -4.46 -0.53 35.83
CA GLY A 35 -3.86 -0.13 34.55
C GLY A 35 -4.39 1.17 33.97
N GLU A 36 -5.41 1.76 34.60
CA GLU A 36 -6.05 2.99 34.14
C GLU A 36 -5.39 4.25 34.72
N VAL A 37 -5.26 5.28 33.89
CA VAL A 37 -4.77 6.61 34.25
C VAL A 37 -5.79 7.64 33.78
N VAL A 38 -6.24 8.49 34.70
CA VAL A 38 -7.16 9.60 34.42
C VAL A 38 -6.36 10.89 34.34
N ILE A 39 -6.60 11.63 33.27
CA ILE A 39 -5.86 12.84 32.91
C ILE A 39 -6.89 13.94 32.72
N MET A 40 -6.77 15.00 33.52
CA MET A 40 -7.58 16.20 33.35
C MET A 40 -6.81 17.21 32.52
N TYR A 41 -7.34 17.54 31.36
CA TYR A 41 -6.73 18.48 30.43
C TYR A 41 -7.54 19.78 30.37
N ARG A 42 -6.86 20.93 30.48
CA ARG A 42 -7.45 22.27 30.41
C ARG A 42 -6.79 23.05 29.29
N HIS A 43 -7.63 23.67 28.47
CA HIS A 43 -7.21 24.59 27.43
C HIS A 43 -8.10 25.82 27.46
N GLU A 44 -7.52 27.02 27.27
CA GLU A 44 -8.22 28.31 27.45
C GLU A 44 -9.42 28.48 26.52
N SER A 45 -9.42 27.76 25.41
CA SER A 45 -10.45 27.83 24.38
C SER A 45 -11.51 26.73 24.47
N LEU A 46 -11.41 25.83 25.45
CA LEU A 46 -12.45 24.86 25.76
C LEU A 46 -13.32 25.40 26.90
N ALA A 47 -14.63 25.19 26.82
CA ALA A 47 -15.57 25.70 27.83
C ALA A 47 -15.45 24.99 29.20
N ALA A 48 -14.87 23.78 29.22
CA ALA A 48 -14.65 22.97 30.40
C ALA A 48 -13.35 22.16 30.28
N ASP A 49 -12.86 21.67 31.43
CA ASP A 49 -11.72 20.75 31.48
C ASP A 49 -12.15 19.39 30.91
N VAL A 50 -11.38 18.86 29.96
CA VAL A 50 -11.64 17.57 29.31
C VAL A 50 -11.02 16.46 30.15
N ARG A 51 -11.86 15.48 30.49
CA ARG A 51 -11.42 14.24 31.15
C ARG A 51 -11.02 13.21 30.10
N ILE A 52 -9.79 12.72 30.19
CA ILE A 52 -9.23 11.71 29.28
C ILE A 52 -8.78 10.52 30.11
N GLN A 53 -9.23 9.34 29.73
CA GLN A 53 -8.88 8.07 30.36
C GLN A 53 -7.93 7.28 29.46
N ALA A 54 -6.92 6.68 30.07
CA ALA A 54 -5.91 5.87 29.40
C ALA A 54 -5.78 4.51 30.07
N LEU A 55 -5.96 3.41 29.33
CA LEU A 55 -5.84 2.04 29.85
C LEU A 55 -4.63 1.34 29.26
N ALA A 56 -3.73 0.88 30.13
CA ALA A 56 -2.64 -0.03 29.77
C ALA A 56 -3.19 -1.40 29.37
N GLN A 57 -3.05 -1.77 28.10
CA GLN A 57 -3.58 -3.03 27.56
C GLN A 57 -2.74 -4.26 27.93
N ASP A 58 -1.43 -4.09 28.11
CA ASP A 58 -0.47 -5.17 28.36
C ASP A 58 0.36 -4.87 29.62
N LEU A 59 -0.31 -4.96 30.78
CA LEU A 59 0.30 -4.69 32.10
C LEU A 59 1.52 -5.58 32.42
N GLY A 60 1.64 -6.75 31.79
CA GLY A 60 2.78 -7.67 31.97
C GLY A 60 4.10 -7.07 31.48
N ASP A 61 4.05 -6.35 30.36
CA ASP A 61 5.21 -5.87 29.60
C ASP A 61 5.45 -4.36 29.77
N TYR A 62 4.79 -3.73 30.76
CA TYR A 62 4.94 -2.31 31.04
C TYR A 62 6.34 -1.93 31.58
N PRO A 63 7.02 -0.91 31.01
CA PRO A 63 6.54 0.04 30.00
C PRO A 63 6.86 -0.32 28.54
N ASP A 64 7.79 -1.25 28.28
CA ASP A 64 8.45 -1.41 26.97
C ASP A 64 7.58 -2.06 25.88
N GLY A 65 6.55 -2.83 26.27
CA GLY A 65 5.60 -3.50 25.36
C GLY A 65 4.15 -3.04 25.49
N ASN A 66 3.84 -2.15 26.43
CA ASN A 66 2.46 -1.75 26.72
C ASN A 66 1.93 -0.69 25.74
N ARG A 67 0.65 -0.82 25.37
CA ARG A 67 -0.11 0.22 24.66
C ARG A 67 -1.17 0.84 25.56
N PHE A 68 -1.37 2.15 25.42
CA PHE A 68 -2.47 2.85 26.08
C PHE A 68 -3.65 3.00 25.11
N LEU A 69 -4.82 2.50 25.51
CA LEU A 69 -6.09 2.83 24.88
C LEU A 69 -6.58 4.15 25.48
N LEU A 70 -6.81 5.18 24.66
CA LEU A 70 -7.30 6.48 25.11
C LEU A 70 -8.77 6.68 24.75
N TRP A 71 -9.55 7.22 25.67
CA TRP A 71 -10.92 7.67 25.40
C TRP A 71 -11.30 8.82 26.33
N THR A 72 -12.42 9.48 26.03
CA THR A 72 -13.04 10.48 26.91
C THR A 72 -14.46 10.05 27.22
N ASP A 73 -14.89 10.26 28.47
CA ASP A 73 -16.21 9.95 29.00
C ASP A 73 -17.17 11.16 28.92
N GLU A 74 -16.75 12.26 28.28
CA GLU A 74 -17.65 13.38 28.00
C GLU A 74 -18.81 12.93 27.10
N SER A 75 -20.03 13.34 27.46
CA SER A 75 -21.26 12.96 26.76
C SER A 75 -21.46 13.64 25.40
N ASP A 76 -20.74 14.74 25.14
CA ASP A 76 -20.70 15.43 23.83
C ASP A 76 -19.31 16.11 23.64
N PRO A 77 -18.25 15.32 23.44
CA PRO A 77 -16.90 15.85 23.34
C PRO A 77 -16.75 16.59 22.02
N ALA A 78 -16.16 17.78 22.05
CA ALA A 78 -16.01 18.58 20.84
C ALA A 78 -15.29 17.76 19.74
N PRO A 79 -15.75 17.77 18.47
CA PRO A 79 -15.25 16.85 17.43
C PRO A 79 -13.73 16.91 17.23
N HIS A 80 -13.14 18.09 17.46
CA HIS A 80 -11.70 18.31 17.37
C HIS A 80 -10.92 17.67 18.53
N VAL A 81 -11.51 17.57 19.73
CA VAL A 81 -10.93 16.85 20.88
C VAL A 81 -10.90 15.34 20.61
N VAL A 82 -11.99 14.79 20.07
CA VAL A 82 -12.05 13.35 19.70
C VAL A 82 -11.06 13.02 18.58
N ALA A 83 -10.95 13.90 17.58
CA ALA A 83 -9.96 13.75 16.51
C ALA A 83 -8.52 13.81 17.06
N ALA A 84 -8.25 14.71 18.00
CA ALA A 84 -6.95 14.85 18.65
C ALA A 84 -6.58 13.63 19.51
N ILE A 85 -7.53 13.06 20.26
CA ILE A 85 -7.32 11.85 21.06
C ILE A 85 -7.04 10.64 20.17
N LYS A 86 -7.81 10.45 19.09
CA LYS A 86 -7.57 9.37 18.11
C LYS A 86 -6.21 9.50 17.45
N ALA A 87 -5.84 10.70 17.03
CA ALA A 87 -4.53 10.96 16.45
C ALA A 87 -3.40 10.73 17.45
N ALA A 88 -3.58 11.04 18.74
CA ALA A 88 -2.56 10.83 19.76
C ALA A 88 -2.33 9.33 20.05
N GLN A 89 -3.38 8.50 20.03
CA GLN A 89 -3.34 7.09 20.41
C GLN A 89 -2.37 6.23 19.58
N ASP A 90 -2.19 6.55 18.29
CA ASP A 90 -1.28 5.82 17.38
C ASP A 90 0.20 5.92 17.80
N TYR A 91 0.55 6.89 18.65
CA TYR A 91 1.93 7.20 19.02
C TYR A 91 2.33 6.74 20.43
N LEU A 92 1.42 6.16 21.22
CA LEU A 92 1.62 5.90 22.66
C LEU A 92 2.14 4.50 23.00
N VAL A 93 2.63 3.75 22.01
CA VAL A 93 3.17 2.39 22.21
C VAL A 93 4.54 2.44 22.89
N GLY A 94 4.70 1.69 23.97
CA GLY A 94 5.97 1.52 24.68
C GLY A 94 6.40 2.74 25.51
N MET A 95 5.44 3.53 26.02
CA MET A 95 5.69 4.75 26.82
C MET A 95 5.49 4.52 28.32
N SER A 96 6.21 5.27 29.16
CA SER A 96 5.85 5.43 30.57
C SER A 96 4.65 6.38 30.74
N VAL A 97 3.99 6.37 31.92
CA VAL A 97 2.80 7.22 32.14
C VAL A 97 3.13 8.70 31.99
N TYR A 98 4.27 9.13 32.54
CA TYR A 98 4.69 10.52 32.46
C TYR A 98 4.94 10.99 31.01
N GLU A 99 5.54 10.13 30.18
CA GLU A 99 5.80 10.42 28.76
C GLU A 99 4.50 10.47 27.96
N MET A 100 3.60 9.52 28.19
CA MET A 100 2.28 9.49 27.57
C MET A 100 1.48 10.75 27.89
N VAL A 101 1.43 11.18 29.16
CA VAL A 101 0.71 12.42 29.57
C VAL A 101 1.31 13.66 28.89
N SER A 102 2.64 13.74 28.82
CA SER A 102 3.33 14.91 28.24
C SER A 102 3.10 15.03 26.74
N GLU A 103 3.15 13.91 26.00
CA GLU A 103 2.88 13.88 24.56
C GLU A 103 1.41 14.14 24.26
N LEU A 104 0.50 13.56 25.06
CA LEU A 104 -0.94 13.81 24.96
C LEU A 104 -1.26 15.31 25.11
N ALA A 105 -0.68 15.95 26.12
CA ALA A 105 -0.87 17.39 26.38
C ALA A 105 -0.41 18.27 25.21
N SER A 106 0.79 18.03 24.68
CA SER A 106 1.34 18.81 23.57
C SER A 106 0.53 18.64 22.27
N ARG A 107 -0.03 17.45 22.04
CA ARG A 107 -0.83 17.14 20.84
C ARG A 107 -2.22 17.75 20.91
N LEU A 108 -2.86 17.67 22.08
CA LEU A 108 -4.16 18.28 22.31
C LEU A 108 -4.07 19.80 22.13
N ASP A 109 -3.06 20.46 22.69
CA ASP A 109 -2.88 21.92 22.56
C ASP A 109 -2.72 22.35 21.09
N LYS A 110 -1.91 21.62 20.32
CA LYS A 110 -1.71 21.91 18.89
C LYS A 110 -2.97 21.72 18.05
N GLU A 111 -3.73 20.64 18.30
CA GLU A 111 -4.89 20.29 17.49
C GLU A 111 -6.14 21.09 17.87
N ILE A 112 -6.27 21.48 19.14
CA ILE A 112 -7.34 22.37 19.60
C ILE A 112 -7.14 23.78 19.04
N ARG A 113 -5.92 24.35 19.12
CA ARG A 113 -5.61 25.66 18.50
C ARG A 113 -5.94 25.69 17.01
N ARG A 114 -5.53 24.64 16.29
CA ARG A 114 -5.83 24.45 14.86
C ARG A 114 -7.33 24.40 14.54
N ALA A 115 -8.17 23.95 15.48
CA ALA A 115 -9.61 23.82 15.29
C ALA A 115 -10.40 25.10 15.60
N LEU A 116 -9.85 26.01 16.40
CA LEU A 116 -10.51 27.24 16.84
C LEU A 116 -10.25 28.43 15.92
N ASP A 117 -9.17 28.39 15.16
CA ASP A 117 -8.88 29.32 14.06
C ASP A 117 -9.83 29.11 12.85
N GLY A 118 -10.99 28.47 13.06
CA GLY A 118 -11.79 27.83 12.02
C GLY A 118 -12.78 28.75 11.27
N GLY A 119 -12.60 28.86 9.95
CA GLY A 119 -13.65 29.28 9.03
C GLY A 119 -13.15 29.71 7.64
N GLY A 120 -13.09 28.77 6.68
CA GLY A 120 -12.72 29.02 5.28
C GLY A 120 -11.38 28.38 4.91
N GLU A 121 -11.33 27.72 3.75
CA GLU A 121 -10.10 27.10 3.24
C GLU A 121 -8.95 28.11 3.12
N SER A 122 -7.71 27.62 3.22
CA SER A 122 -6.43 28.34 3.04
C SER A 122 -5.84 28.93 4.32
N ALA A 123 -4.61 28.52 4.63
CA ALA A 123 -3.76 29.18 5.61
C ALA A 123 -3.31 30.54 5.03
N THR A 124 -4.00 31.62 5.39
CA THR A 124 -3.62 32.98 5.01
C THR A 124 -3.23 33.83 6.22
N GLU A 125 -2.15 34.57 6.00
CA GLU A 125 -1.79 35.88 6.58
C GLU A 125 -1.11 35.94 7.95
N ALA A 126 0.17 36.32 7.84
CA ALA A 126 0.92 37.06 8.83
C ALA A 126 0.25 38.39 9.17
N GLU A 127 0.44 38.85 10.41
CA GLU A 127 0.42 40.28 10.71
C GLU A 127 1.66 40.70 11.50
N GLN A 128 2.31 41.72 10.93
CA GLN A 128 2.87 42.88 11.61
C GLN A 128 4.16 42.66 12.43
N GLY A 129 5.28 42.73 11.70
CA GLY A 129 6.51 43.34 12.20
C GLY A 129 6.47 44.86 12.03
N ASN A 130 6.92 45.58 13.06
CA ASN A 130 7.24 47.00 13.00
C ASN A 130 8.77 47.15 12.91
N ASP A 131 9.18 48.02 11.98
CA ASP A 131 10.40 48.85 11.95
C ASP A 131 11.78 48.21 11.63
N GLU A 132 12.11 48.17 10.32
CA GLU A 132 13.20 48.92 9.61
C GLU A 132 14.58 49.23 10.29
N PRO A 133 15.66 49.53 9.51
CA PRO A 133 16.23 48.85 8.33
C PRO A 133 17.80 48.95 8.30
N ALA A 134 18.38 48.76 7.10
CA ALA A 134 19.72 49.14 6.62
C ALA A 134 20.85 48.11 6.78
N GLN A 135 21.74 47.84 5.83
CA GLN A 135 22.05 48.34 4.47
C GLN A 135 23.04 47.29 3.91
N ASP A 136 22.79 46.68 2.75
CA ASP A 136 23.29 47.07 1.41
C ASP A 136 24.77 46.75 1.13
N ASP A 137 24.96 46.26 -0.09
CA ASP A 137 26.15 46.27 -0.94
C ASP A 137 27.06 45.03 -1.01
N ASP A 138 26.68 44.15 -1.94
CA ASP A 138 27.31 44.01 -3.27
C ASP A 138 28.76 43.49 -3.41
N ASP A 139 28.81 42.24 -3.88
CA ASP A 139 29.18 41.86 -5.26
C ASP A 139 30.66 41.71 -5.72
N TYR A 140 30.82 40.68 -6.57
CA TYR A 140 31.86 40.37 -7.57
C TYR A 140 33.25 39.78 -7.19
N ASP A 141 33.31 38.45 -7.33
CA ASP A 141 34.01 37.67 -8.38
C ASP A 141 35.48 37.92 -8.81
N ALA A 142 36.20 36.79 -8.72
CA ALA A 142 36.97 36.10 -9.77
C ALA A 142 38.45 36.44 -10.07
N ALA A 143 39.29 35.43 -9.73
CA ALA A 143 40.32 34.74 -10.55
C ALA A 143 41.54 35.56 -11.06
N TYR A 144 42.81 35.11 -11.10
CA TYR A 144 43.53 33.82 -11.15
C TYR A 144 44.83 34.01 -10.30
N ASP A 145 45.21 33.13 -9.38
CA ASP A 145 46.01 31.90 -9.55
C ASP A 145 47.42 32.08 -10.17
N SER A 146 48.46 32.02 -9.33
CA SER A 146 49.57 31.04 -9.46
C SER A 146 50.58 31.16 -8.30
N ASP A 147 50.70 30.08 -7.53
CA ASP A 147 51.93 29.44 -7.04
C ASP A 147 52.73 30.01 -5.83
N TYR A 148 52.38 29.46 -4.66
CA TYR A 148 53.06 29.35 -3.33
C TYR A 148 54.14 28.23 -3.32
N PRO A 149 54.77 27.76 -2.19
CA PRO A 149 54.71 28.14 -0.75
C PRO A 149 56.10 28.17 -0.04
N SER A 150 56.29 28.43 1.27
CA SER A 150 55.52 29.03 2.39
C SER A 150 56.46 28.99 3.62
N ASP A 151 56.71 30.13 4.28
CA ASP A 151 57.41 30.22 5.57
C ASP A 151 57.04 31.54 6.28
N GLY A 152 56.82 31.48 7.61
CA GLY A 152 57.05 32.62 8.54
C GLY A 152 55.84 33.29 9.22
N ASP A 153 55.55 32.83 10.43
CA ASP A 153 55.26 33.54 11.69
C ASP A 153 54.23 34.72 11.82
N GLU A 154 53.41 34.58 12.88
CA GLU A 154 52.94 35.63 13.81
C GLU A 154 51.85 36.62 13.34
N PHE A 155 50.61 36.44 13.83
CA PHE A 155 49.76 37.61 14.15
C PHE A 155 48.78 37.37 15.30
N GLY A 156 48.76 38.33 16.22
CA GLY A 156 48.00 38.32 17.47
C GLY A 156 46.60 38.94 17.40
N LEU A 157 45.95 38.78 18.55
CA LEU A 157 44.65 39.29 18.99
C LEU A 157 44.42 40.79 18.71
N PRO A 158 43.15 41.22 18.77
CA PRO A 158 42.78 42.17 19.81
C PRO A 158 41.70 41.63 20.75
N THR A 159 42.06 41.54 22.04
CA THR A 159 41.15 41.50 23.19
C THR A 159 40.74 42.91 23.60
N SER A 160 39.45 43.15 23.84
CA SER A 160 38.86 43.92 24.96
C SER A 160 37.35 44.07 24.69
N ALA A 161 36.41 43.95 25.62
CA ALA A 161 36.41 43.72 27.05
C ALA A 161 34.96 43.31 27.46
N PRO A 162 34.73 42.79 28.68
CA PRO A 162 33.50 42.14 29.10
C PRO A 162 32.47 43.13 29.66
N ARG A 163 31.18 42.82 29.50
CA ARG A 163 30.12 43.34 30.39
C ARG A 163 29.14 42.21 30.70
N GLY A 164 29.05 41.91 32.00
CA GLY A 164 28.34 40.75 32.52
C GLY A 164 26.83 40.91 32.62
N SER A 165 26.16 39.77 32.69
CA SER A 165 24.98 39.55 33.53
C SER A 165 24.83 38.05 33.81
N LEU A 166 25.17 37.68 35.04
CA LEU A 166 24.51 36.73 35.93
C LEU A 166 23.93 35.40 35.35
N PHE A 167 24.59 34.30 35.76
CA PHE A 167 24.11 32.91 35.85
C PHE A 167 23.77 32.15 34.54
N GLY A 168 24.60 31.14 34.21
CA GLY A 168 24.23 30.06 33.28
C GLY A 168 25.43 29.17 32.90
N THR A 169 25.41 27.91 33.31
CA THR A 169 26.44 26.86 33.08
C THR A 169 26.71 26.55 31.59
N THR A 170 27.96 26.20 31.28
CA THR A 170 28.55 25.97 29.95
C THR A 170 28.04 24.69 29.22
N PRO A 171 27.61 24.76 27.93
CA PRO A 171 27.18 23.58 27.15
C PRO A 171 28.30 22.74 26.50
N THR A 172 29.55 23.24 26.45
CA THR A 172 30.60 22.74 25.54
C THR A 172 31.29 21.42 25.95
N GLU A 173 31.21 21.04 27.24
CA GLU A 173 31.81 19.79 27.75
C GLU A 173 30.88 18.57 27.58
N LEU A 174 29.56 18.78 27.44
CA LEU A 174 28.57 17.67 27.42
C LEU A 174 28.51 16.88 26.10
N ASN A 175 28.93 17.45 24.97
CA ASN A 175 28.70 16.86 23.64
C ASN A 175 29.87 16.00 23.10
N LYS A 176 31.07 16.11 23.69
CA LYS A 176 32.25 15.29 23.34
C LYS A 176 31.98 13.77 23.30
N PRO A 177 31.32 13.14 24.29
CA PRO A 177 31.06 11.70 24.26
C PRO A 177 30.09 11.30 23.14
N LEU A 178 29.15 12.17 22.77
CA LEU A 178 28.20 11.90 21.69
C LEU A 178 28.87 11.97 20.32
N LEU A 179 29.75 12.94 20.09
CA LEU A 179 30.53 13.04 18.85
C LEU A 179 31.48 11.85 18.68
N GLN A 180 32.12 11.39 19.75
CA GLN A 180 32.90 10.14 19.73
C GLN A 180 32.02 8.93 19.37
N ARG A 181 30.79 8.88 19.88
CA ARG A 181 29.83 7.83 19.54
C ARG A 181 29.42 7.86 18.06
N ILE A 182 29.10 9.04 17.52
CA ILE A 182 28.76 9.23 16.11
C ILE A 182 29.90 8.75 15.21
N ARG A 183 31.14 9.18 15.49
CA ARG A 183 32.33 8.75 14.73
C ARG A 183 32.50 7.24 14.75
N ARG A 184 32.34 6.61 15.92
CA ARG A 184 32.42 5.15 16.05
C ARG A 184 31.36 4.45 15.18
N ASP A 185 30.12 4.91 15.23
CA ASP A 185 29.01 4.29 14.51
C ASP A 185 29.16 4.44 12.98
N LEU A 186 29.70 5.57 12.51
CA LEU A 186 30.03 5.79 11.08
C LEU A 186 31.27 5.02 10.63
N ARG A 187 32.31 4.88 11.47
CA ARG A 187 33.47 4.00 11.18
C ARG A 187 33.03 2.55 10.96
N ARG A 188 32.04 2.07 11.71
CA ARG A 188 31.46 0.72 11.51
C ARG A 188 30.79 0.59 10.14
N VAL A 189 30.10 1.63 9.66
CA VAL A 189 29.52 1.64 8.31
C VAL A 189 30.62 1.53 7.25
N LYS A 190 31.71 2.28 7.38
CA LYS A 190 32.87 2.20 6.47
C LYS A 190 33.54 0.81 6.51
N GLN A 191 33.71 0.23 7.70
CA GLN A 191 34.25 -1.12 7.87
C GLN A 191 33.38 -2.22 7.25
N ALA A 192 32.06 -2.02 7.18
CA ALA A 192 31.13 -2.93 6.52
C ALA A 192 31.15 -2.83 4.96
N GLY A 193 31.95 -1.94 4.39
CA GLY A 193 32.14 -1.80 2.94
C GLY A 193 31.25 -0.76 2.25
N TYR A 194 30.54 0.06 3.03
CA TYR A 194 29.75 1.19 2.54
C TYR A 194 30.59 2.47 2.52
N LYS A 195 30.31 3.37 1.57
CA LYS A 195 30.84 4.74 1.60
C LYS A 195 29.96 5.60 2.50
N VAL A 196 30.58 6.54 3.22
CA VAL A 196 29.91 7.49 4.10
C VAL A 196 30.29 8.88 3.60
N GLY A 197 29.30 9.75 3.41
CA GLY A 197 29.50 11.17 3.13
C GLY A 197 28.78 12.01 4.17
N LEU A 198 29.44 13.05 4.68
CA LEU A 198 28.86 14.00 5.62
C LEU A 198 28.38 15.22 4.83
N LEU A 199 27.07 15.44 4.76
CA LEU A 199 26.50 16.50 3.92
C LEU A 199 26.22 17.78 4.71
N ASP A 200 25.73 17.68 5.93
CA ASP A 200 25.43 18.83 6.77
C ASP A 200 25.59 18.45 8.25
N GLY A 201 26.02 19.39 9.10
CA GLY A 201 26.12 19.29 10.56
C GLY A 201 26.71 17.98 11.14
N PHE A 202 27.94 18.00 11.63
CA PHE A 202 28.50 17.09 12.67
C PHE A 202 29.86 17.67 13.10
N GLY A 203 29.86 18.96 13.45
CA GLY A 203 31.05 19.74 13.82
C GLY A 203 31.40 19.65 15.31
N LYS A 204 32.35 20.47 15.78
CA LYS A 204 32.72 20.52 17.22
C LYS A 204 31.53 20.89 18.12
N ASP A 205 30.55 21.62 17.59
CA ASP A 205 29.41 22.16 18.35
C ASP A 205 28.02 21.65 17.89
N ASP A 206 27.91 21.03 16.71
CA ASP A 206 26.62 20.55 16.17
C ASP A 206 26.46 19.03 16.28
N THR A 207 25.31 18.60 16.77
CA THR A 207 24.92 17.19 17.00
C THR A 207 23.78 16.74 16.09
N ARG A 208 23.23 17.65 15.28
CA ARG A 208 22.27 17.37 14.21
C ARG A 208 23.01 17.34 12.89
N GLY A 209 22.52 16.54 11.96
CA GLY A 209 23.22 16.35 10.70
C GLY A 209 22.51 15.54 9.65
N VAL A 210 23.04 15.64 8.44
CA VAL A 210 22.63 14.85 7.28
C VAL A 210 23.80 13.98 6.85
N VAL A 211 23.58 12.66 6.87
CA VAL A 211 24.57 11.65 6.47
C VAL A 211 24.09 10.95 5.21
N SER A 212 25.00 10.79 4.25
CA SER A 212 24.83 9.96 3.06
C SER A 212 25.55 8.63 3.25
N LEU A 213 24.83 7.52 3.13
CA LEU A 213 25.38 6.16 3.12
C LEU A 213 25.19 5.57 1.74
N SER A 214 26.24 4.99 1.14
CA SER A 214 26.13 4.49 -0.23
C SER A 214 26.92 3.23 -0.54
N ILE A 215 26.46 2.51 -1.56
CA ILE A 215 27.13 1.34 -2.11
C ILE A 215 26.98 1.30 -3.63
N ARG A 216 28.05 0.91 -4.34
CA ARG A 216 27.97 0.67 -5.78
C ARG A 216 27.04 -0.49 -6.09
N ILE A 217 26.20 -0.32 -7.11
CA ILE A 217 25.20 -1.31 -7.49
C ILE A 217 25.82 -2.61 -8.02
N ASP A 218 26.98 -2.54 -8.67
CA ASP A 218 27.71 -3.75 -9.11
C ASP A 218 28.11 -4.69 -7.96
N LYS A 219 28.29 -4.18 -6.74
CA LYS A 219 28.57 -5.00 -5.55
C LYS A 219 27.35 -5.79 -5.07
N LEU A 220 26.13 -5.44 -5.52
CA LEU A 220 24.87 -6.06 -5.08
C LEU A 220 24.49 -7.33 -5.85
N ALA A 221 25.26 -7.72 -6.88
CA ALA A 221 25.05 -8.94 -7.68
C ALA A 221 23.65 -9.09 -8.32
N ILE A 222 22.99 -7.97 -8.65
CA ILE A 222 21.69 -7.95 -9.31
C ILE A 222 21.84 -8.39 -10.79
N SER A 223 20.87 -9.17 -11.30
CA SER A 223 20.90 -9.64 -12.69
C SER A 223 20.78 -8.48 -13.69
N SER A 224 21.35 -8.63 -14.90
CA SER A 224 21.28 -7.59 -15.94
C SER A 224 19.85 -7.25 -16.36
N GLN A 225 18.95 -8.23 -16.38
CA GLN A 225 17.52 -8.03 -16.68
C GLN A 225 16.80 -7.25 -15.58
N ALA A 226 17.11 -7.53 -14.31
CA ALA A 226 16.54 -6.78 -13.19
C ALA A 226 17.06 -5.34 -13.15
N LEU A 227 18.38 -5.13 -13.34
CA LEU A 227 18.96 -3.79 -13.46
C LEU A 227 18.33 -2.98 -14.61
N GLU A 228 18.00 -3.63 -15.72
CA GLU A 228 17.28 -2.99 -16.82
C GLU A 228 15.84 -2.65 -16.44
N ALA A 229 15.11 -3.57 -15.83
CA ALA A 229 13.71 -3.36 -15.46
C ALA A 229 13.52 -2.31 -14.35
N TRP A 230 14.55 -2.13 -13.50
CA TRP A 230 14.57 -1.20 -12.39
C TRP A 230 15.13 0.18 -12.75
N ASP A 231 15.58 0.36 -14.00
CA ASP A 231 16.28 1.55 -14.49
C ASP A 231 17.49 1.88 -13.60
N VAL A 232 18.41 0.93 -13.42
CA VAL A 232 19.60 1.13 -12.56
C VAL A 232 20.87 0.71 -13.31
N ASN A 233 21.92 1.53 -13.23
CA ASN A 233 23.20 1.26 -13.87
C ASN A 233 24.21 0.62 -12.88
N PRO A 234 25.02 -0.39 -13.26
CA PRO A 234 25.99 -1.01 -12.35
C PRO A 234 27.04 -0.04 -11.78
N THR A 235 27.33 1.05 -12.51
CA THR A 235 28.32 2.06 -12.12
C THR A 235 27.78 3.08 -11.13
N GLU A 236 26.47 3.16 -10.94
CA GLU A 236 25.83 4.09 -10.01
C GLU A 236 25.91 3.57 -8.57
N TYR A 237 25.63 4.47 -7.64
CA TYR A 237 25.53 4.19 -6.22
C TYR A 237 24.07 4.15 -5.78
N LEU A 238 23.70 3.12 -5.02
CA LEU A 238 22.51 3.15 -4.16
C LEU A 238 22.82 4.03 -2.95
N VAL A 239 22.02 5.07 -2.72
CA VAL A 239 22.24 6.08 -1.68
C VAL A 239 21.06 6.11 -0.70
N LEU A 240 21.38 6.06 0.60
CA LEU A 240 20.48 6.31 1.71
C LEU A 240 20.89 7.62 2.40
N LEU A 241 20.00 8.61 2.39
CA LEU A 241 20.16 9.85 3.14
C LEU A 241 19.44 9.75 4.48
N LEU A 242 20.15 10.06 5.56
CA LEU A 242 19.67 10.09 6.93
C LEU A 242 19.74 11.53 7.44
N CYS A 243 18.60 12.14 7.75
CA CYS A 243 18.54 13.46 8.38
C CYS A 243 18.06 13.34 9.83
N PHE A 244 18.93 13.76 10.76
CA PHE A 244 18.65 13.74 12.20
C PHE A 244 18.06 15.08 12.64
N VAL A 245 16.74 15.12 12.83
CA VAL A 245 16.01 16.35 13.25
C VAL A 245 16.34 16.72 14.72
N LYS A 246 16.58 15.70 15.54
CA LYS A 246 17.09 15.82 16.91
C LYS A 246 18.58 15.47 16.96
N PRO A 247 19.31 15.84 18.03
CA PRO A 247 20.68 15.36 18.25
C PRO A 247 20.78 13.85 18.06
N TYR A 248 21.82 13.38 17.38
CA TYR A 248 22.02 11.97 17.07
C TYR A 248 21.72 11.07 18.27
N GLN A 249 20.90 10.04 18.06
CA GLN A 249 20.51 9.10 19.11
C GLN A 249 21.15 7.73 18.83
N PRO A 250 22.03 7.24 19.72
CA PRO A 250 22.60 5.90 19.60
C PRO A 250 21.54 4.81 19.65
N LEU A 251 21.85 3.62 19.11
CA LEU A 251 20.90 2.49 19.03
C LEU A 251 20.30 2.12 20.40
N ASP A 252 21.12 2.06 21.44
CA ASP A 252 20.69 1.74 22.81
C ASP A 252 19.67 2.75 23.35
N ARG A 253 19.76 4.01 22.96
CA ARG A 253 18.76 5.02 23.29
C ARG A 253 17.49 4.85 22.47
N ILE A 254 17.60 4.53 21.19
CA ILE A 254 16.47 4.28 20.29
C ILE A 254 15.62 3.09 20.75
N LEU A 255 16.26 2.02 21.22
CA LEU A 255 15.56 0.83 21.72
C LEU A 255 14.74 1.14 22.99
N ASN A 256 15.27 1.99 23.87
CA ASN A 256 14.67 2.32 25.16
C ASN A 256 13.69 3.50 25.15
N GLN A 257 13.48 4.16 24.00
CA GLN A 257 12.60 5.33 23.89
C GLN A 257 11.44 5.08 22.91
N PRO A 258 10.30 5.77 23.03
CA PRO A 258 9.16 5.58 22.12
C PRO A 258 9.50 5.86 20.65
N VAL A 259 8.82 5.18 19.72
CA VAL A 259 9.11 5.28 18.27
C VAL A 259 9.01 6.73 17.77
N SER A 260 8.01 7.48 18.25
CA SER A 260 7.78 8.89 17.91
C SER A 260 8.94 9.83 18.29
N GLN A 261 9.79 9.44 19.23
CA GLN A 261 10.93 10.25 19.67
C GLN A 261 12.15 10.12 18.76
N THR A 262 12.23 9.02 17.98
CA THR A 262 13.29 8.74 17.00
C THR A 262 13.00 9.51 15.70
N GLN A 263 13.14 10.84 15.72
CA GLN A 263 12.87 11.71 14.58
C GLN A 263 14.01 11.67 13.56
N VAL A 264 14.05 10.61 12.75
CA VAL A 264 14.99 10.45 11.63
C VAL A 264 14.19 10.45 10.33
N LYS A 265 14.59 11.30 9.38
CA LYS A 265 14.04 11.28 8.02
C LYS A 265 14.93 10.45 7.10
N PHE A 266 14.31 9.71 6.20
CA PHE A 266 14.98 8.79 5.26
C PHE A 266 14.63 9.17 3.82
N HIS A 267 15.63 9.28 2.95
CA HIS A 267 15.43 9.27 1.50
C HIS A 267 16.31 8.21 0.86
N VAL A 268 15.74 7.46 -0.09
CA VAL A 268 16.44 6.38 -0.81
C VAL A 268 16.45 6.70 -2.29
N GLY A 269 17.62 6.62 -2.92
CA GLY A 269 17.76 6.94 -4.34
C GLY A 269 19.02 6.36 -4.96
N LYS A 270 19.33 6.81 -6.17
CA LYS A 270 20.56 6.52 -6.90
C LYS A 270 21.31 7.80 -7.25
N CYS A 271 22.63 7.74 -7.25
CA CYS A 271 23.52 8.83 -7.65
C CYS A 271 24.65 8.29 -8.54
N ALA A 272 25.17 9.13 -9.44
CA ALA A 272 26.40 8.80 -10.18
C ALA A 272 27.64 8.79 -9.27
N ARG A 273 27.70 9.70 -8.30
CA ARG A 273 28.71 9.76 -7.23
C ARG A 273 28.22 9.11 -5.94
N TYR A 274 29.13 8.86 -5.00
CA TYR A 274 28.81 8.20 -3.73
C TYR A 274 28.01 9.08 -2.75
N LYS A 275 27.97 10.40 -2.97
CA LYS A 275 27.14 11.35 -2.21
C LYS A 275 26.55 12.39 -3.16
N PRO A 276 25.31 12.86 -2.92
CA PRO A 276 24.74 13.99 -3.66
C PRO A 276 25.31 15.33 -3.16
N SER A 277 25.05 16.41 -3.90
CA SER A 277 25.44 17.75 -3.44
C SER A 277 24.64 18.18 -2.20
N ILE A 278 25.26 18.97 -1.32
CA ILE A 278 24.63 19.49 -0.10
C ILE A 278 23.36 20.29 -0.41
N ASN A 279 23.39 21.11 -1.46
CA ASN A 279 22.25 21.92 -1.89
C ASN A 279 21.07 21.04 -2.35
N HIS A 280 21.36 19.94 -3.04
CA HIS A 280 20.35 18.98 -3.46
C HIS A 280 19.74 18.27 -2.24
N ALA A 281 20.57 17.81 -1.30
CA ALA A 281 20.10 17.17 -0.07
C ALA A 281 19.25 18.12 0.78
N ARG A 282 19.64 19.38 0.93
CA ARG A 282 18.86 20.40 1.65
C ARG A 282 17.48 20.63 1.02
N ARG A 283 17.39 20.69 -0.32
CA ARG A 283 16.10 20.81 -1.02
C ARG A 283 15.19 19.62 -0.78
N LEU A 284 15.72 18.38 -0.83
CA LEU A 284 14.94 17.18 -0.54
C LEU A 284 14.32 17.19 0.86
N PHE A 285 15.04 17.72 1.85
CA PHE A 285 14.53 17.85 3.22
C PHE A 285 13.75 19.15 3.48
N ALA A 286 13.77 20.11 2.54
CA ALA A 286 13.06 21.40 2.63
C ALA A 286 11.57 21.28 2.28
N ASP A 287 11.17 20.33 1.42
CA ASP A 287 9.76 20.10 1.02
C ASP A 287 8.81 19.81 2.20
N ASP A 288 9.34 19.43 3.36
CA ASP A 288 8.56 19.18 4.58
C ASP A 288 8.48 20.40 5.53
N CYS A 289 9.16 21.51 5.23
CA CYS A 289 9.13 22.75 5.99
C CYS A 289 8.64 23.91 5.10
N SER A 290 7.33 24.16 5.18
CA SER A 290 6.56 25.31 4.64
C SER A 290 5.90 25.12 3.26
N LEU A 291 4.55 25.12 3.30
CA LEU A 291 3.65 25.58 2.24
C LEU A 291 3.53 27.13 2.26
N ALA A 292 4.62 27.85 2.53
CA ALA A 292 4.60 29.30 2.66
C ALA A 292 5.92 29.95 2.23
N LEU A 293 6.36 29.69 0.99
CA LEU A 293 7.26 30.55 0.21
C LEU A 293 7.33 30.08 -1.26
N ALA A 294 6.17 29.99 -1.90
CA ALA A 294 6.07 29.79 -3.35
C ALA A 294 5.34 30.98 -4.00
N SER A 295 5.91 32.18 -3.88
CA SER A 295 5.50 33.31 -4.72
C SER A 295 6.59 34.39 -4.82
N SER A 296 7.82 34.01 -5.17
CA SER A 296 8.78 34.90 -5.86
C SER A 296 10.08 34.16 -6.14
N THR A 297 10.20 33.52 -7.30
CA THR A 297 11.45 33.43 -8.09
C THR A 297 11.18 32.69 -9.40
N ALA A 298 10.35 33.29 -10.25
CA ALA A 298 10.45 33.09 -11.69
C ALA A 298 11.64 33.91 -12.23
N ARG A 299 12.88 33.51 -11.88
CA ARG A 299 14.14 33.83 -12.60
C ARG A 299 15.36 33.38 -11.80
N ALA A 300 15.83 32.17 -12.08
CA ALA A 300 17.24 31.83 -11.97
C ALA A 300 17.58 30.98 -13.19
N LYS A 301 18.02 31.64 -14.27
CA LYS A 301 18.63 30.96 -15.42
C LYS A 301 20.06 30.62 -15.04
N HIS A 302 20.44 29.36 -15.27
CA HIS A 302 21.80 28.85 -15.48
C HIS A 302 22.92 29.38 -14.58
N LEU A 303 23.41 28.53 -13.68
CA LEU A 303 24.83 28.34 -13.30
C LEU A 303 24.91 27.24 -12.22
N ASP A 304 24.91 25.98 -12.66
CA ASP A 304 25.93 24.96 -12.33
C ASP A 304 25.50 23.64 -12.97
N SER A 305 26.29 23.18 -13.94
CA SER A 305 26.11 21.91 -14.63
C SER A 305 26.82 20.78 -13.89
N ASP A 306 26.71 20.72 -12.56
CA ASP A 306 27.29 19.63 -11.80
C ASP A 306 26.33 18.45 -11.79
N SER A 307 26.81 17.35 -12.39
CA SER A 307 26.15 16.07 -12.64
C SER A 307 25.76 15.26 -11.39
N ASP A 308 25.46 15.92 -10.28
CA ASP A 308 25.29 15.34 -8.94
C ASP A 308 23.81 15.15 -8.56
N ASP A 309 23.01 14.68 -9.51
CA ASP A 309 21.57 14.50 -9.33
C ASP A 309 21.25 13.22 -8.56
N PHE A 310 20.73 13.38 -7.35
CA PHE A 310 20.03 12.33 -6.64
C PHE A 310 18.72 12.01 -7.36
N GLN A 311 18.56 10.77 -7.81
CA GLN A 311 17.37 10.32 -8.52
C GLN A 311 16.61 9.29 -7.67
N LYS A 312 15.29 9.44 -7.57
CA LYS A 312 14.44 8.43 -6.94
C LYS A 312 14.49 7.12 -7.74
N LEU A 313 14.53 6.00 -7.01
CA LEU A 313 14.30 4.67 -7.54
C LEU A 313 12.80 4.44 -7.70
N PHE A 314 12.44 3.47 -8.54
CA PHE A 314 11.04 3.10 -8.74
C PHE A 314 10.33 2.58 -7.45
N ILE A 315 11.07 2.15 -6.41
CA ILE A 315 10.52 1.77 -5.09
C ILE A 315 10.72 2.82 -3.99
N SER A 316 11.33 3.98 -4.28
CA SER A 316 11.72 4.94 -3.23
C SER A 316 10.55 5.31 -2.33
N ASN A 317 9.39 5.66 -2.89
CA ASN A 317 8.22 6.05 -2.10
C ASN A 317 7.73 4.92 -1.16
N SER A 318 7.70 3.68 -1.65
CA SER A 318 7.31 2.50 -0.89
C SER A 318 8.30 2.21 0.25
N LEU A 319 9.61 2.25 -0.05
CA LEU A 319 10.64 1.94 0.93
C LEU A 319 10.81 3.05 1.97
N GLU A 320 10.74 4.32 1.57
CA GLU A 320 10.75 5.48 2.47
C GLU A 320 9.54 5.45 3.41
N GLN A 321 8.35 5.11 2.91
CA GLN A 321 7.17 4.92 3.74
C GLN A 321 7.37 3.79 4.76
N PHE A 322 7.94 2.66 4.33
CA PHE A 322 8.21 1.54 5.23
C PHE A 322 9.23 1.87 6.32
N LEU A 323 10.28 2.61 5.94
CA LEU A 323 11.27 3.13 6.87
C LEU A 323 10.64 4.08 7.89
N ARG A 324 9.77 4.98 7.45
CA ARG A 324 9.12 5.97 8.30
C ARG A 324 8.08 5.36 9.25
N GLU A 325 7.28 4.40 8.79
CA GLU A 325 6.14 3.86 9.54
C GLU A 325 6.52 2.66 10.43
N SER A 326 7.44 1.79 9.97
CA SER A 326 7.63 0.47 10.57
C SER A 326 9.06 0.17 11.03
N PHE A 327 10.10 0.78 10.46
CA PHE A 327 11.50 0.36 10.69
C PHE A 327 11.92 0.32 12.16
N VAL A 328 11.63 1.36 12.94
CA VAL A 328 11.98 1.41 14.37
C VAL A 328 11.17 0.37 15.18
N SER A 329 9.90 0.16 14.84
CA SER A 329 9.05 -0.88 15.47
C SER A 329 9.59 -2.28 15.17
N LEU A 330 9.98 -2.54 13.91
CA LEU A 330 10.61 -3.79 13.50
C LEU A 330 11.94 -4.01 14.23
N LEU A 331 12.77 -2.97 14.32
CA LEU A 331 14.05 -3.01 15.04
C LEU A 331 13.87 -3.45 16.50
N LYS A 332 12.89 -2.89 17.20
CA LYS A 332 12.57 -3.23 18.60
C LYS A 332 12.02 -4.65 18.75
N LEU A 333 11.13 -5.08 17.85
CA LEU A 333 10.57 -6.44 17.86
C LEU A 333 11.66 -7.49 17.62
N ARG A 334 12.59 -7.21 16.71
CA ARG A 334 13.74 -8.08 16.43
C ARG A 334 14.68 -8.18 17.62
N GLU A 335 15.01 -7.07 18.27
CA GLU A 335 15.88 -7.07 19.47
C GLU A 335 15.24 -7.84 20.63
N SER A 336 13.95 -7.60 20.91
CA SER A 336 13.27 -8.18 22.07
C SER A 336 12.97 -9.68 21.93
N ARG A 337 12.73 -10.17 20.70
CA ARG A 337 12.28 -11.55 20.44
C ARG A 337 13.24 -12.39 19.60
N GLY A 338 14.36 -11.82 19.13
CA GLY A 338 15.35 -12.52 18.31
C GLY A 338 14.84 -12.95 16.92
N LEU A 339 13.85 -12.24 16.38
CA LEU A 339 13.15 -12.62 15.14
C LEU A 339 13.88 -12.17 13.86
N GLY A 340 13.60 -12.84 12.75
CA GLY A 340 13.94 -12.36 11.42
C GLY A 340 13.12 -11.10 11.03
N TRP A 341 13.56 -10.37 9.98
CA TRP A 341 12.80 -9.21 9.47
C TRP A 341 11.39 -9.60 9.00
N ASP A 342 11.27 -10.74 8.32
CA ASP A 342 9.99 -11.23 7.76
C ASP A 342 9.01 -11.58 8.89
N GLU A 343 9.48 -12.28 9.93
CA GLU A 343 8.69 -12.67 11.11
C GLU A 343 8.28 -11.46 11.95
N ALA A 344 9.19 -10.51 12.14
CA ALA A 344 8.91 -9.27 12.86
C ALA A 344 7.85 -8.43 12.12
N ASN A 345 7.90 -8.38 10.78
CA ASN A 345 6.89 -7.68 9.98
C ASN A 345 5.54 -8.39 10.05
N GLU A 346 5.50 -9.72 9.99
CA GLU A 346 4.24 -10.45 10.14
C GLU A 346 3.62 -10.20 11.52
N LEU A 347 4.43 -10.27 12.58
CA LEU A 347 3.97 -9.99 13.95
C LEU A 347 3.48 -8.55 14.11
N LEU A 348 4.21 -7.56 13.57
CA LEU A 348 3.81 -6.14 13.60
C LEU A 348 2.48 -5.92 12.87
N ARG A 349 2.24 -6.63 11.77
CA ARG A 349 1.00 -6.48 11.01
C ARG A 349 -0.18 -7.18 11.64
N THR A 350 0.04 -8.36 12.23
CA THR A 350 -0.96 -9.08 13.03
C THR A 350 -1.33 -8.28 14.27
N SER A 351 -0.39 -7.58 14.90
CA SER A 351 -0.66 -6.74 16.07
C SER A 351 -1.34 -5.40 15.72
N ILE A 352 -1.14 -4.87 14.51
CA ILE A 352 -1.81 -3.65 14.00
C ILE A 352 -3.19 -3.96 13.35
N GLY A 353 -3.59 -5.24 13.24
CA GLY A 353 -4.90 -5.61 12.71
C GLY A 353 -5.06 -5.46 11.19
N LEU A 354 -3.96 -5.48 10.43
CA LEU A 354 -3.93 -5.32 8.97
C LEU A 354 -3.98 -6.66 8.19
N CYS A 355 -4.39 -7.76 8.84
CA CYS A 355 -4.56 -9.07 8.20
C CYS A 355 -6.05 -9.46 8.15
N SER A 356 -6.57 -9.73 6.95
CA SER A 356 -7.82 -10.49 6.76
C SER A 356 -7.65 -11.93 7.26
N GLU A 357 -8.66 -12.47 7.93
CA GLU A 357 -8.66 -13.78 8.64
C GLU A 357 -8.38 -15.03 7.78
N ASP A 358 -8.07 -14.89 6.49
CA ASP A 358 -8.05 -15.99 5.51
C ASP A 358 -6.66 -16.66 5.33
N GLN A 359 -5.67 -16.30 6.15
CA GLN A 359 -4.39 -17.00 6.20
C GLN A 359 -4.11 -17.41 7.64
N GLY A 360 -4.34 -18.69 7.95
CA GLY A 360 -3.95 -19.28 9.23
C GLY A 360 -2.51 -18.92 9.58
N LEU A 361 -2.27 -18.67 10.87
CA LEU A 361 -0.93 -18.48 11.42
C LEU A 361 -0.01 -19.57 10.86
N PRO A 362 1.11 -19.24 10.17
CA PRO A 362 2.14 -20.22 9.95
C PRO A 362 2.58 -20.71 11.33
N GLU A 363 2.50 -22.02 11.58
CA GLU A 363 3.21 -22.59 12.73
C GLU A 363 4.65 -22.06 12.71
N PRO A 364 5.24 -21.75 13.89
CA PRO A 364 6.66 -21.44 13.94
C PRO A 364 7.38 -22.60 13.27
N LEU A 365 8.15 -22.31 12.21
CA LEU A 365 8.89 -23.30 11.44
C LEU A 365 9.95 -23.95 12.35
N GLN A 366 9.53 -24.96 13.10
CA GLN A 366 10.39 -25.91 13.76
C GLN A 366 10.06 -27.31 13.22
N GLY A 367 10.78 -27.65 12.15
CA GLY A 367 11.20 -29.02 11.82
C GLY A 367 10.12 -29.99 11.34
N ARG A 368 10.11 -30.28 10.03
CA ARG A 368 9.87 -31.66 9.59
C ARG A 368 10.60 -32.01 8.30
N ASP A 369 11.28 -33.15 8.38
CA ASP A 369 12.17 -33.75 7.41
C ASP A 369 11.53 -33.97 6.02
N SER A 370 12.29 -33.66 4.97
CA SER A 370 12.23 -34.41 3.70
C SER A 370 13.55 -35.15 3.57
N GLY A 371 13.48 -36.48 3.68
CA GLY A 371 14.65 -37.34 3.63
C GLY A 371 15.31 -37.33 2.25
N CYS A 372 16.53 -36.81 2.16
CA CYS A 372 17.64 -37.54 1.57
C CYS A 372 18.99 -36.91 1.97
N SER A 373 19.82 -37.73 2.64
CA SER A 373 21.26 -37.58 2.90
C SER A 373 21.76 -36.50 3.87
N SER A 374 22.09 -36.97 5.09
CA SER A 374 23.14 -36.53 6.03
C SER A 374 23.15 -35.06 6.52
N PRO A 375 23.43 -34.83 7.82
CA PRO A 375 23.45 -33.48 8.38
C PRO A 375 24.65 -32.69 7.86
N VAL A 376 24.42 -31.84 6.86
CA VAL A 376 25.35 -30.76 6.52
C VAL A 376 25.23 -29.76 7.65
N LYS A 377 26.26 -29.76 8.51
CA LYS A 377 26.57 -28.65 9.42
C LYS A 377 26.35 -27.34 8.66
N VAL A 378 25.55 -26.43 9.21
CA VAL A 378 25.56 -25.02 8.79
C VAL A 378 26.91 -24.45 9.21
N SER A 379 27.95 -24.77 8.45
CA SER A 379 29.05 -23.86 8.21
C SER A 379 28.42 -22.60 7.67
N ALA A 380 28.63 -21.48 8.37
CA ALA A 380 28.38 -20.15 7.86
C ALA A 380 28.83 -20.09 6.40
N PRO A 381 28.02 -19.54 5.46
CA PRO A 381 28.53 -19.25 4.15
C PRO A 381 29.64 -18.22 4.33
N GLU A 382 30.89 -18.64 4.13
CA GLU A 382 31.99 -17.76 3.81
C GLU A 382 31.69 -17.14 2.43
N HIS A 383 30.79 -16.16 2.39
CA HIS A 383 30.55 -15.29 1.24
C HIS A 383 30.76 -13.85 1.68
N HIS A 384 31.95 -13.34 1.37
CA HIS A 384 32.25 -11.91 1.38
C HIS A 384 31.38 -11.21 0.33
N GLY A 385 30.25 -10.65 0.76
CA GLY A 385 29.37 -9.79 -0.02
C GLY A 385 28.78 -8.68 0.88
N PRO A 386 28.25 -7.59 0.30
CA PRO A 386 27.81 -6.42 1.06
C PRO A 386 26.54 -6.63 1.90
N LEU A 387 25.81 -7.72 1.70
CA LEU A 387 24.77 -8.19 2.63
C LEU A 387 25.42 -8.89 3.84
N GLY A 388 26.39 -8.22 4.47
CA GLY A 388 27.23 -8.76 5.54
C GLY A 388 26.45 -9.34 6.73
N ARG A 389 27.17 -9.74 7.77
CA ARG A 389 26.55 -10.23 9.01
C ARG A 389 25.52 -9.20 9.50
N ASP A 390 24.35 -9.68 9.91
CA ASP A 390 23.27 -8.84 10.41
C ASP A 390 23.73 -8.10 11.67
N HIS A 391 23.99 -6.80 11.55
CA HIS A 391 24.63 -6.00 12.61
C HIS A 391 23.80 -5.94 13.89
N LEU A 392 22.48 -6.13 13.78
CA LEU A 392 21.59 -6.21 14.92
C LEU A 392 21.76 -7.52 15.70
N MET A 393 22.03 -8.63 15.01
CA MET A 393 22.13 -9.97 15.58
C MET A 393 23.58 -10.37 15.94
N GLU A 394 24.54 -9.45 15.83
CA GLU A 394 25.89 -9.69 16.30
C GLU A 394 25.92 -9.79 17.83
N ASN A 395 26.83 -10.64 18.35
CA ASN A 395 27.11 -10.80 19.78
C ASN A 395 27.87 -9.60 20.35
N LEU A 396 27.41 -8.39 20.04
CA LEU A 396 27.89 -7.12 20.56
C LEU A 396 26.83 -6.55 21.49
N PRO A 397 27.20 -5.87 22.58
CA PRO A 397 26.23 -5.14 23.39
C PRO A 397 25.54 -4.05 22.55
N ALA A 398 24.28 -3.71 22.85
CA ALA A 398 23.53 -2.68 22.12
C ALA A 398 24.27 -1.32 22.07
N SER A 399 25.07 -1.04 23.10
CA SER A 399 25.95 0.12 23.18
C SER A 399 27.15 0.09 22.21
N GLU A 400 27.35 -0.94 21.41
CA GLU A 400 28.39 -1.02 20.37
C GLU A 400 27.83 -1.18 18.95
N ARG A 401 26.52 -1.36 18.82
CA ARG A 401 25.83 -1.50 17.54
C ARG A 401 25.51 -0.13 16.93
N SER A 402 25.52 -0.05 15.60
CA SER A 402 25.43 1.19 14.82
C SER A 402 24.06 1.26 14.14
N PHE A 403 23.26 2.24 14.53
CA PHE A 403 21.93 2.46 13.94
C PHE A 403 21.98 2.77 12.44
N PRO A 404 22.87 3.67 11.94
CA PRO A 404 23.00 3.94 10.50
C PRO A 404 23.38 2.69 9.68
N LEU A 405 24.22 1.80 10.23
CA LEU A 405 24.59 0.55 9.56
C LEU A 405 23.38 -0.38 9.41
N ILE A 406 22.57 -0.54 10.47
CA ILE A 406 21.38 -1.39 10.43
C ILE A 406 20.36 -0.83 9.41
N ALA A 407 20.19 0.49 9.36
CA ALA A 407 19.32 1.13 8.37
C ALA A 407 19.80 0.89 6.93
N MET A 408 21.10 1.02 6.65
CA MET A 408 21.65 0.76 5.32
C MET A 408 21.56 -0.73 4.93
N GLN A 409 21.80 -1.65 5.87
CA GLN A 409 21.63 -3.10 5.65
C GLN A 409 20.17 -3.45 5.35
N PHE A 410 19.21 -2.84 6.05
CA PHE A 410 17.78 -3.00 5.79
C PHE A 410 17.41 -2.53 4.38
N VAL A 411 17.81 -1.33 3.99
CA VAL A 411 17.57 -0.78 2.65
C VAL A 411 18.19 -1.66 1.56
N THR A 412 19.44 -2.08 1.75
CA THR A 412 20.16 -2.93 0.79
C THR A 412 19.45 -4.28 0.61
N ARG A 413 19.01 -4.91 1.70
CA ARG A 413 18.24 -6.18 1.67
C ARG A 413 16.94 -6.02 0.91
N TYR A 414 16.12 -5.03 1.25
CA TYR A 414 14.82 -4.83 0.62
C TYR A 414 14.93 -4.38 -0.83
N PHE A 415 15.98 -3.65 -1.21
CA PHE A 415 16.22 -3.30 -2.61
C PHE A 415 16.60 -4.52 -3.45
N VAL A 416 17.54 -5.35 -2.97
CA VAL A 416 17.99 -6.57 -3.69
C VAL A 416 16.84 -7.58 -3.85
N ASP A 417 16.04 -7.75 -2.80
CA ASP A 417 14.93 -8.70 -2.78
C ASP A 417 13.56 -8.04 -3.06
N CYS A 418 13.52 -6.83 -3.64
CA CYS A 418 12.28 -6.03 -3.76
C CYS A 418 11.14 -6.76 -4.48
N THR A 419 11.46 -7.67 -5.40
CA THR A 419 10.48 -8.47 -6.17
C THR A 419 9.84 -9.60 -5.36
N LYS A 420 10.42 -9.95 -4.21
CA LYS A 420 9.92 -10.98 -3.30
C LYS A 420 8.95 -10.43 -2.26
N TYR A 421 8.81 -9.11 -2.15
CA TYR A 421 7.95 -8.46 -1.17
C TYR A 421 6.86 -7.65 -1.86
N CYS A 422 5.69 -7.60 -1.22
CA CYS A 422 4.63 -6.69 -1.62
C CYS A 422 5.05 -5.23 -1.38
N LEU A 423 4.92 -4.34 -2.36
CA LEU A 423 5.27 -2.91 -2.23
C LEU A 423 4.45 -2.14 -1.17
N ARG A 424 3.26 -2.64 -0.80
CA ARG A 424 2.45 -2.02 0.27
C ARG A 424 2.64 -2.66 1.64
N CYS A 425 2.40 -3.96 1.75
CA CYS A 425 2.44 -4.63 3.05
C CYS A 425 3.82 -5.13 3.46
N HIS A 426 4.79 -5.14 2.54
CA HIS A 426 6.14 -5.69 2.73
C HIS A 426 6.16 -7.15 3.22
N ARG A 427 5.03 -7.88 3.09
CA ARG A 427 4.98 -9.32 3.28
C ARG A 427 5.65 -10.00 2.12
N ARG A 428 6.36 -11.09 2.42
CA ARG A 428 6.98 -11.93 1.42
C ARG A 428 5.89 -12.62 0.60
N LEU A 429 5.99 -12.52 -0.72
CA LEU A 429 5.04 -13.11 -1.65
C LEU A 429 5.30 -14.62 -1.70
N LYS A 430 4.26 -15.41 -1.42
CA LYS A 430 4.31 -16.89 -1.35
C LYS A 430 4.25 -17.51 -2.74
N GLU A 431 5.27 -17.34 -3.59
CA GLU A 431 5.24 -17.92 -4.94
C GLU A 431 6.62 -18.39 -5.42
N ASP A 432 6.67 -19.54 -6.10
CA ASP A 432 7.85 -20.10 -6.80
C ASP A 432 8.28 -19.25 -8.03
N PHE A 433 7.82 -18.00 -8.10
CA PHE A 433 7.96 -17.11 -9.24
C PHE A 433 8.44 -15.73 -8.80
N GLU A 434 9.63 -15.35 -9.23
CA GLU A 434 10.24 -14.07 -8.86
C GLU A 434 9.86 -12.99 -9.90
N ALA A 435 8.98 -12.04 -9.62
CA ALA A 435 8.67 -11.03 -10.63
C ALA A 435 9.92 -10.23 -11.07
N LEU A 436 9.93 -9.67 -12.28
CA LEU A 436 11.00 -8.80 -12.78
C LEU A 436 10.88 -7.39 -12.20
N ARG A 437 9.64 -6.91 -11.99
CA ARG A 437 9.33 -5.70 -11.23
C ARG A 437 8.55 -6.05 -9.96
N PRO A 438 8.84 -5.41 -8.82
CA PRO A 438 8.03 -5.46 -7.62
C PRO A 438 6.56 -5.20 -7.89
N TYR A 439 5.70 -5.92 -7.17
CA TYR A 439 4.25 -5.85 -7.31
C TYR A 439 3.57 -5.89 -5.96
N VAL A 440 2.24 -5.80 -5.98
CA VAL A 440 1.40 -5.82 -4.79
C VAL A 440 0.75 -7.18 -4.66
N CYS A 441 0.61 -7.69 -3.45
CA CYS A 441 -0.07 -8.97 -3.21
C CYS A 441 -1.55 -8.92 -3.65
N ALA A 442 -2.18 -10.09 -3.74
CA ALA A 442 -3.58 -10.24 -4.14
C ALA A 442 -4.62 -9.64 -3.16
N ASP A 443 -4.18 -9.11 -2.02
CA ASP A 443 -5.02 -8.43 -1.05
C ASP A 443 -5.62 -7.15 -1.65
N GLY A 444 -6.95 -7.08 -1.72
CA GLY A 444 -7.69 -5.96 -2.30
C GLY A 444 -7.38 -4.63 -1.62
N LEU A 445 -7.09 -4.63 -0.31
CA LEU A 445 -6.71 -3.42 0.41
C LEU A 445 -5.33 -2.94 -0.02
N CYS A 446 -4.38 -3.86 -0.19
CA CYS A 446 -3.03 -3.51 -0.65
C CYS A 446 -3.07 -2.94 -2.07
N LEU A 447 -3.88 -3.52 -2.96
CA LEU A 447 -4.06 -3.01 -4.33
C LEU A 447 -4.69 -1.62 -4.33
N PHE A 448 -5.78 -1.43 -3.59
CA PHE A 448 -6.43 -0.12 -3.47
C PHE A 448 -5.47 0.93 -2.91
N GLN A 449 -4.78 0.60 -1.82
CA GLN A 449 -3.78 1.46 -1.19
C GLN A 449 -2.63 1.81 -2.12
N TYR A 450 -2.13 0.84 -2.89
CA TYR A 450 -1.08 1.08 -3.88
C TYR A 450 -1.51 2.08 -4.95
N MET A 451 -2.74 1.96 -5.45
CA MET A 451 -3.30 2.86 -6.47
C MET A 451 -3.61 4.26 -5.89
N ALA A 452 -4.15 4.32 -4.67
CA ALA A 452 -4.55 5.57 -4.01
C ALA A 452 -3.37 6.37 -3.45
N MET A 453 -2.32 5.72 -2.95
CA MET A 453 -1.14 6.37 -2.35
C MET A 453 0.04 6.55 -3.32
N GLY A 454 -0.09 6.14 -4.59
CA GLY A 454 0.97 6.32 -5.59
C GLY A 454 2.26 5.54 -5.26
N LEU A 455 2.13 4.35 -4.67
CA LEU A 455 3.27 3.52 -4.23
C LEU A 455 3.91 2.68 -5.33
N GLY A 456 3.47 2.88 -6.58
CA GLY A 456 4.11 2.33 -7.76
C GLY A 456 5.26 3.19 -8.26
N PRO A 457 5.86 2.81 -9.40
CA PRO A 457 6.74 3.72 -10.13
C PRO A 457 6.01 5.06 -10.32
N ALA A 458 6.69 6.16 -10.00
CA ALA A 458 6.15 7.48 -10.28
C ALA A 458 5.78 7.56 -11.77
N ILE A 459 4.59 8.07 -12.08
CA ILE A 459 4.14 8.16 -13.48
C ILE A 459 5.10 9.00 -14.31
N GLU A 460 5.70 10.00 -13.68
CA GLU A 460 6.75 10.85 -14.21
C GLU A 460 7.96 10.01 -14.64
N HIS A 461 8.37 9.02 -13.84
CA HIS A 461 9.47 8.12 -14.17
C HIS A 461 9.15 7.22 -15.38
N GLU A 462 7.93 6.67 -15.45
CA GLU A 462 7.53 5.82 -16.59
C GLU A 462 7.42 6.66 -17.88
N ILE A 463 6.95 7.91 -17.80
CA ILE A 463 6.92 8.84 -18.95
C ILE A 463 8.35 9.18 -19.41
N LEU A 464 9.27 9.45 -18.49
CA LEU A 464 10.67 9.79 -18.83
C LEU A 464 11.46 8.60 -19.39
N THR A 465 11.11 7.37 -19.03
CA THR A 465 11.84 6.16 -19.44
C THR A 465 11.25 5.49 -20.68
N GLU A 466 9.91 5.36 -20.75
CA GLU A 466 9.18 4.62 -21.79
C GLU A 466 7.91 5.40 -22.26
N PRO A 467 8.06 6.60 -22.85
CA PRO A 467 6.92 7.49 -23.18
C PRO A 467 5.91 6.86 -24.14
N TYR A 468 6.36 6.08 -25.13
CA TYR A 468 5.47 5.43 -26.08
C TYR A 468 4.73 4.22 -25.50
N VAL A 469 5.23 3.61 -24.40
CA VAL A 469 4.46 2.60 -23.66
C VAL A 469 3.28 3.28 -22.98
N VAL A 470 3.48 4.47 -22.40
CA VAL A 470 2.40 5.27 -21.82
C VAL A 470 1.40 5.69 -22.91
N ASP A 471 1.85 6.20 -24.06
CA ASP A 471 0.98 6.53 -25.20
C ASP A 471 0.15 5.33 -25.68
N LEU A 472 0.78 4.15 -25.78
CA LEU A 472 0.12 2.90 -26.12
C LEU A 472 -1.01 2.59 -25.12
N LEU A 473 -0.73 2.64 -23.81
CA LEU A 473 -1.73 2.33 -22.78
C LEU A 473 -2.90 3.30 -22.78
N VAL A 474 -2.64 4.60 -22.99
CA VAL A 474 -3.68 5.64 -23.09
C VAL A 474 -4.52 5.42 -24.34
N SER A 475 -3.88 5.19 -25.50
CA SER A 475 -4.56 4.94 -26.77
C SER A 475 -5.47 3.71 -26.73
N LEU A 476 -5.03 2.63 -26.09
CA LEU A 476 -5.85 1.42 -25.92
C LEU A 476 -7.02 1.66 -24.95
N CYS A 477 -6.81 2.42 -23.88
CA CYS A 477 -7.87 2.82 -22.94
C CYS A 477 -8.95 3.64 -23.66
N TYR A 478 -8.53 4.64 -24.44
CA TYR A 478 -9.42 5.49 -25.22
C TYR A 478 -10.30 4.69 -26.20
N ALA A 479 -9.70 3.71 -26.90
CA ALA A 479 -10.42 2.82 -27.79
C ALA A 479 -11.40 1.88 -27.05
N ALA A 480 -11.05 1.43 -25.85
CA ALA A 480 -11.90 0.55 -25.04
C ALA A 480 -13.10 1.29 -24.40
N ALA A 481 -12.95 2.59 -24.17
CA ALA A 481 -13.97 3.45 -23.58
C ALA A 481 -15.07 3.88 -24.58
N GLU A 482 -14.93 3.56 -25.87
CA GLU A 482 -15.94 3.84 -26.89
C GLU A 482 -17.21 2.99 -26.67
N PRO A 483 -18.39 3.61 -26.44
CA PRO A 483 -19.65 2.87 -26.33
C PRO A 483 -20.04 2.27 -27.69
N HIS A 484 -20.33 0.97 -27.72
CA HIS A 484 -20.79 0.30 -28.93
C HIS A 484 -22.28 -0.08 -28.82
N PRO A 485 -23.11 0.11 -29.86
CA PRO A 485 -24.44 -0.47 -29.91
C PRO A 485 -24.31 -1.99 -29.80
N GLY A 486 -25.10 -2.61 -28.91
CA GLY A 486 -25.01 -4.04 -28.61
C GLY A 486 -24.98 -4.90 -29.87
N SER A 487 -23.94 -5.73 -30.00
CA SER A 487 -23.74 -6.62 -31.14
C SER A 487 -24.71 -7.80 -31.08
N LEU A 488 -25.90 -7.64 -31.65
CA LEU A 488 -26.65 -8.73 -32.28
C LEU A 488 -27.07 -8.23 -33.67
N ARG A 489 -26.72 -8.99 -34.71
CA ARG A 489 -27.19 -8.74 -36.09
C ARG A 489 -28.71 -8.50 -36.05
N PRO A 490 -29.22 -7.35 -36.52
CA PRO A 490 -30.66 -7.20 -36.65
C PRO A 490 -31.12 -8.12 -37.76
N THR A 491 -31.75 -9.24 -37.41
CA THR A 491 -32.73 -9.85 -38.33
C THR A 491 -33.83 -8.82 -38.57
N PRO A 492 -34.29 -8.64 -39.81
CA PRO A 492 -35.30 -7.64 -40.12
C PRO A 492 -36.64 -8.15 -39.59
N MET A 493 -36.89 -8.00 -38.28
CA MET A 493 -38.23 -8.02 -37.64
C MET A 493 -38.24 -7.87 -36.10
N GLN A 494 -37.13 -7.56 -35.41
CA GLN A 494 -37.19 -7.23 -33.98
C GLN A 494 -36.37 -5.97 -33.66
N GLN A 495 -37.02 -4.97 -33.07
CA GLN A 495 -36.36 -3.85 -32.41
C GLN A 495 -35.55 -4.40 -31.23
N SER A 496 -34.22 -4.45 -31.38
CA SER A 496 -33.31 -4.82 -30.31
C SER A 496 -33.31 -3.74 -29.23
N THR A 497 -33.77 -4.07 -28.03
CA THR A 497 -33.77 -3.23 -26.82
C THR A 497 -32.52 -3.43 -25.95
N THR A 498 -31.44 -4.03 -26.47
CA THR A 498 -30.22 -4.25 -25.66
C THR A 498 -29.47 -2.94 -25.42
N PRO A 499 -29.19 -2.55 -24.15
CA PRO A 499 -28.44 -1.33 -23.84
C PRO A 499 -27.01 -1.39 -24.40
N PRO A 500 -26.42 -0.24 -24.77
CA PRO A 500 -25.03 -0.18 -25.26
C PRO A 500 -24.06 -0.73 -24.21
N LYS A 501 -23.05 -1.48 -24.66
CA LYS A 501 -22.05 -2.14 -23.79
C LYS A 501 -20.67 -1.55 -24.08
N LEU A 502 -19.89 -1.29 -23.02
CA LEU A 502 -18.49 -0.92 -23.15
C LEU A 502 -17.63 -2.13 -23.55
N SER A 503 -16.58 -1.89 -24.35
CA SER A 503 -15.56 -2.92 -24.63
C SER A 503 -14.61 -3.13 -23.44
N MET A 504 -14.44 -2.09 -22.62
CA MET A 504 -13.75 -2.17 -21.33
C MET A 504 -14.53 -3.10 -20.37
N ARG A 505 -13.87 -4.16 -19.87
CA ARG A 505 -14.52 -5.17 -19.01
C ARG A 505 -14.80 -4.67 -17.60
N THR A 506 -13.91 -3.84 -17.07
CA THR A 506 -14.02 -3.28 -15.73
C THR A 506 -13.60 -1.83 -15.80
N PRO A 507 -14.55 -0.87 -15.75
CA PRO A 507 -14.21 0.54 -15.67
C PRO A 507 -13.49 0.85 -14.34
N PRO A 508 -12.74 1.97 -14.27
CA PRO A 508 -12.17 2.41 -13.01
C PRO A 508 -13.25 2.59 -11.94
N VAL A 509 -12.91 2.24 -10.70
CA VAL A 509 -13.78 2.42 -9.52
C VAL A 509 -12.98 2.98 -8.36
N GLY A 510 -13.60 3.82 -7.52
CA GLY A 510 -13.00 4.35 -6.30
C GLY A 510 -11.95 5.42 -6.56
N LEU A 511 -11.92 6.02 -7.76
CA LEU A 511 -10.99 7.09 -8.11
C LEU A 511 -11.43 8.47 -7.59
N ARG A 512 -12.67 8.60 -7.08
CA ARG A 512 -13.27 9.86 -6.58
C ARG A 512 -13.06 11.04 -7.53
N LEU A 513 -13.09 10.77 -8.84
CA LEU A 513 -12.87 11.78 -9.87
C LEU A 513 -14.12 12.65 -9.96
N ARG A 514 -13.92 13.95 -10.07
CA ARG A 514 -14.98 14.88 -10.44
C ARG A 514 -14.91 15.14 -11.94
N VAL A 515 -16.01 14.93 -12.65
CA VAL A 515 -16.05 14.96 -14.12
C VAL A 515 -17.28 15.73 -14.61
N PRO A 516 -17.23 16.36 -15.80
CA PRO A 516 -18.41 17.00 -16.38
C PRO A 516 -19.40 15.96 -16.93
N HIS A 517 -20.68 16.08 -16.58
CA HIS A 517 -21.73 15.19 -17.06
C HIS A 517 -22.48 15.77 -18.27
N PHE A 518 -22.13 15.35 -19.49
CA PHE A 518 -22.73 15.88 -20.72
C PHE A 518 -24.06 15.22 -21.14
N SER A 519 -24.35 14.00 -20.66
CA SER A 519 -25.48 13.17 -21.10
C SER A 519 -26.78 13.32 -20.30
N ASN A 520 -26.75 13.92 -19.10
CA ASN A 520 -27.92 13.95 -18.22
C ASN A 520 -28.79 15.18 -18.53
N ALA A 521 -29.98 14.94 -19.08
CA ALA A 521 -30.97 15.98 -19.36
C ALA A 521 -31.59 16.58 -18.08
N THR A 522 -31.42 15.96 -16.90
CA THR A 522 -31.96 16.46 -15.62
C THR A 522 -30.97 17.28 -14.78
N ALA A 523 -29.70 17.36 -15.20
CA ALA A 523 -28.74 18.29 -14.62
C ALA A 523 -28.74 19.55 -15.48
N ASP A 524 -29.60 20.53 -15.15
CA ASP A 524 -29.70 21.77 -15.93
C ASP A 524 -28.29 22.40 -16.10
N PRO A 525 -27.77 22.49 -17.34
CA PRO A 525 -26.49 23.15 -17.58
C PRO A 525 -26.64 24.64 -17.28
N LEU A 526 -25.60 25.23 -16.70
CA LEU A 526 -25.59 26.67 -16.44
C LEU A 526 -25.53 27.41 -17.79
N LYS A 527 -26.50 28.31 -18.03
CA LYS A 527 -26.49 29.16 -19.22
C LYS A 527 -25.55 30.33 -19.00
N ALA A 528 -24.61 30.52 -19.91
CA ALA A 528 -23.69 31.66 -19.92
C ALA A 528 -23.61 32.30 -21.31
N ILE A 529 -23.22 33.57 -21.35
CA ILE A 529 -22.86 34.28 -22.57
C ILE A 529 -21.34 34.38 -22.59
N THR A 530 -20.71 33.91 -23.67
CA THR A 530 -19.28 34.16 -23.89
C THR A 530 -19.05 35.61 -24.30
N ALA A 531 -18.04 36.25 -23.72
CA ALA A 531 -17.63 37.61 -24.04
C ALA A 531 -16.09 37.70 -24.13
N ALA A 532 -15.58 38.71 -24.84
CA ALA A 532 -14.15 39.00 -24.98
C ALA A 532 -13.30 37.81 -25.48
N GLY A 533 -13.72 37.20 -26.59
CA GLY A 533 -12.96 36.10 -27.21
C GLY A 533 -12.92 34.83 -26.36
N ASN A 534 -14.03 34.50 -25.68
CA ASN A 534 -14.17 33.31 -24.82
C ASN A 534 -13.24 33.24 -23.60
N THR A 535 -12.63 34.36 -23.20
CA THR A 535 -11.88 34.46 -21.94
C THR A 535 -12.79 34.80 -20.76
N ARG A 536 -14.06 35.16 -21.04
CA ARG A 536 -15.04 35.60 -20.06
C ARG A 536 -16.38 34.92 -20.27
N LEU A 537 -16.95 34.36 -19.21
CA LEU A 537 -18.31 33.82 -19.16
C LEU A 537 -19.17 34.68 -18.25
N VAL A 538 -20.33 35.14 -18.74
CA VAL A 538 -21.32 35.88 -17.96
C VAL A 538 -22.56 35.01 -17.79
N LEU A 539 -22.89 34.63 -16.55
CA LEU A 539 -23.97 33.69 -16.26
C LEU A 539 -25.34 34.36 -16.23
N GLU A 540 -26.37 33.67 -16.73
CA GLU A 540 -27.76 34.16 -16.75
C GLU A 540 -28.44 34.11 -15.35
N GLU A 541 -29.44 34.96 -15.13
CA GLU A 541 -30.11 35.22 -13.83
C GLU A 541 -30.68 33.98 -13.11
N GLY A 542 -31.03 32.92 -13.84
CA GLY A 542 -31.63 31.71 -13.29
C GLY A 542 -30.68 30.75 -12.55
N GLY A 543 -29.35 30.94 -12.64
CA GLY A 543 -28.34 30.00 -12.11
C GLY A 543 -27.83 30.26 -10.68
N ALA A 544 -28.37 31.27 -9.98
CA ALA A 544 -27.74 31.86 -8.80
C ALA A 544 -27.46 30.90 -7.61
N ARG A 545 -28.21 29.81 -7.44
CA ARG A 545 -27.99 28.87 -6.31
C ARG A 545 -26.79 27.93 -6.49
N ARG A 546 -26.35 27.63 -7.72
CA ARG A 546 -25.15 26.80 -7.99
C ARG A 546 -23.87 27.63 -8.10
N PHE A 547 -24.00 28.93 -8.27
CA PHE A 547 -22.89 29.86 -8.43
C PHE A 547 -22.09 30.06 -7.12
N ASP A 548 -22.75 30.03 -5.96
CA ASP A 548 -22.10 30.34 -4.68
C ASP A 548 -21.28 29.18 -4.06
N GLY A 549 -21.38 27.96 -4.59
CA GLY A 549 -20.72 26.76 -4.00
C GLY A 549 -19.83 25.93 -4.94
N GLY A 550 -19.84 26.17 -6.26
CA GLY A 550 -19.16 25.29 -7.25
C GLY A 550 -18.11 25.95 -8.15
N LEU A 551 -17.94 27.27 -8.09
CA LEU A 551 -17.02 28.03 -8.94
C LEU A 551 -15.99 28.75 -8.07
N ALA A 552 -14.74 28.29 -8.11
CA ALA A 552 -13.60 28.87 -7.40
C ALA A 552 -12.41 29.07 -8.34
N PRO A 553 -11.54 30.07 -8.10
CA PRO A 553 -10.24 30.19 -8.77
C PRO A 553 -9.47 28.86 -8.72
N GLY A 554 -8.86 28.47 -9.84
CA GLY A 554 -8.17 27.19 -9.99
C GLY A 554 -9.07 25.99 -10.35
N GLY A 555 -10.40 26.11 -10.24
CA GLY A 555 -11.35 25.08 -10.62
C GLY A 555 -11.43 24.84 -12.13
N TRP A 556 -12.03 23.72 -12.54
CA TRP A 556 -12.21 23.36 -13.96
C TRP A 556 -13.69 23.34 -14.34
N LEU A 557 -13.98 23.81 -15.55
CA LEU A 557 -15.31 23.73 -16.16
C LEU A 557 -15.21 23.33 -17.63
N ALA A 558 -16.31 22.82 -18.17
CA ALA A 558 -16.47 22.57 -19.59
C ALA A 558 -17.66 23.37 -20.12
N PHE A 559 -17.58 23.88 -21.34
CA PHE A 559 -18.70 24.60 -21.95
C PHE A 559 -18.87 24.25 -23.43
N ARG A 560 -20.11 24.18 -23.91
CA ARG A 560 -20.43 23.91 -25.33
C ARG A 560 -21.52 24.84 -25.83
N LYS A 561 -21.52 25.14 -27.12
CA LYS A 561 -22.67 25.80 -27.75
C LYS A 561 -23.87 24.83 -27.80
N PRO A 562 -25.09 25.28 -27.50
CA PRO A 562 -26.28 24.43 -27.59
C PRO A 562 -26.38 23.78 -28.99
N GLY A 563 -26.59 22.47 -29.04
CA GLY A 563 -26.68 21.70 -30.29
C GLY A 563 -25.35 21.39 -30.98
N ARG A 564 -24.20 21.84 -30.45
CA ARG A 564 -22.87 21.38 -30.91
C ARG A 564 -22.33 20.26 -30.04
N THR A 565 -21.52 19.39 -30.64
CA THR A 565 -20.90 18.24 -29.99
C THR A 565 -19.55 18.56 -29.36
N VAL A 566 -18.88 19.62 -29.82
CA VAL A 566 -17.58 20.04 -29.30
C VAL A 566 -17.76 20.82 -28.00
N ALA A 567 -17.09 20.37 -26.93
CA ALA A 567 -17.02 21.04 -25.63
C ALA A 567 -15.60 21.57 -25.39
N HIS A 568 -15.49 22.79 -24.90
CA HIS A 568 -14.23 23.42 -24.51
C HIS A 568 -14.02 23.27 -23.02
N HIS A 569 -12.83 22.84 -22.62
CA HIS A 569 -12.44 22.65 -21.23
C HIS A 569 -11.54 23.81 -20.81
N ALA A 570 -11.89 24.47 -19.71
CA ALA A 570 -11.22 25.66 -19.25
C ALA A 570 -10.96 25.64 -17.75
N ARG A 571 -9.85 26.28 -17.37
CA ARG A 571 -9.51 26.55 -15.97
C ARG A 571 -10.01 27.93 -15.58
N ILE A 572 -10.60 28.02 -14.40
CA ILE A 572 -11.10 29.27 -13.82
C ILE A 572 -9.91 30.05 -13.29
N GLN A 573 -9.73 31.27 -13.79
CA GLN A 573 -8.71 32.19 -13.29
C GLN A 573 -9.28 33.04 -12.15
N GLU A 574 -10.41 33.71 -12.41
CA GLU A 574 -11.04 34.62 -11.45
C GLU A 574 -12.57 34.51 -11.49
N VAL A 575 -13.22 34.74 -10.35
CA VAL A 575 -14.68 34.71 -10.21
C VAL A 575 -15.17 36.02 -9.60
N PHE A 576 -15.92 36.81 -10.38
CA PHE A 576 -16.53 38.05 -9.93
C PHE A 576 -17.98 37.81 -9.56
N LYS A 577 -18.25 37.67 -8.26
CA LYS A 577 -19.59 37.35 -7.78
C LYS A 577 -20.62 38.45 -8.04
N ALA A 578 -20.23 39.71 -7.84
CA ALA A 578 -21.10 40.87 -8.03
C ALA A 578 -21.61 41.04 -9.47
N THR A 579 -20.78 40.66 -10.46
CA THR A 579 -21.08 40.80 -11.89
C THR A 579 -21.38 39.45 -12.56
N ARG A 580 -21.48 38.37 -11.79
CA ARG A 580 -21.68 36.97 -12.25
C ARG A 580 -20.79 36.59 -13.42
N THR A 581 -19.55 37.08 -13.36
CA THR A 581 -18.57 36.93 -14.41
C THR A 581 -17.50 35.95 -13.95
N VAL A 582 -17.12 35.02 -14.82
CA VAL A 582 -15.98 34.11 -14.61
C VAL A 582 -14.94 34.38 -15.70
N ILE A 583 -13.70 34.64 -15.31
CA ILE A 583 -12.56 34.69 -16.23
C ILE A 583 -12.00 33.28 -16.34
N ILE A 584 -11.86 32.81 -17.58
CA ILE A 584 -11.46 31.44 -17.88
C ILE A 584 -10.30 31.42 -18.87
N GLU A 585 -9.50 30.37 -18.79
CA GLU A 585 -8.47 30.06 -19.77
C GLU A 585 -8.75 28.68 -20.37
N VAL A 586 -8.99 28.64 -21.68
CA VAL A 586 -9.27 27.39 -22.40
C VAL A 586 -7.99 26.58 -22.53
N LYS A 587 -7.97 25.37 -21.98
CA LYS A 587 -6.80 24.47 -21.98
C LYS A 587 -6.92 23.34 -23.00
N GLY A 588 -8.13 22.99 -23.42
CA GLY A 588 -8.37 21.93 -24.41
C GLY A 588 -9.81 21.86 -24.90
N HIS A 589 -10.10 20.90 -25.77
CA HIS A 589 -11.46 20.61 -26.26
C HIS A 589 -11.71 19.11 -26.35
N SER A 590 -12.96 18.68 -26.18
CA SER A 590 -13.43 17.32 -26.44
C SER A 590 -14.53 17.35 -27.50
N ASP A 591 -14.65 16.31 -28.33
CA ASP A 591 -15.78 16.17 -29.27
C ASP A 591 -16.64 14.96 -28.90
N THR A 592 -17.90 15.24 -28.55
CA THR A 592 -18.88 14.21 -28.21
C THR A 592 -19.49 13.52 -29.43
N SER A 593 -19.14 13.93 -30.66
CA SER A 593 -19.58 13.26 -31.88
C SER A 593 -18.79 11.97 -32.12
N SER A 594 -19.48 10.84 -32.18
CA SER A 594 -18.93 9.56 -32.64
C SER A 594 -18.70 9.52 -34.17
N ALA A 595 -18.58 10.68 -34.83
CA ALA A 595 -18.50 10.83 -36.27
C ALA A 595 -17.09 11.26 -36.72
N LYS A 596 -16.45 10.36 -37.46
CA LYS A 596 -15.13 10.44 -38.07
C LYS A 596 -14.87 11.76 -38.83
N SER A 597 -13.95 12.60 -38.35
CA SER A 597 -12.93 13.26 -39.19
C SER A 597 -11.81 13.84 -38.33
N TRP A 598 -10.60 13.30 -38.49
CA TRP A 598 -9.39 13.85 -37.88
C TRP A 598 -8.85 14.98 -38.74
N ASN A 599 -8.71 16.17 -38.16
CA ASN A 599 -7.66 17.13 -38.49
C ASN A 599 -7.10 17.61 -37.16
N PRO A 600 -5.77 17.49 -36.90
CA PRO A 600 -5.17 18.15 -35.76
C PRO A 600 -5.27 19.66 -36.01
N VAL A 601 -6.21 20.31 -35.35
CA VAL A 601 -6.31 21.76 -35.38
C VAL A 601 -5.28 22.27 -34.37
N PRO A 602 -4.39 23.21 -34.75
CA PRO A 602 -3.55 23.92 -33.78
C PRO A 602 -4.45 24.54 -32.69
N PRO A 603 -3.91 24.91 -31.50
CA PRO A 603 -4.71 25.62 -30.51
C PRO A 603 -5.50 26.72 -31.21
N PRO A 604 -6.84 26.76 -31.04
CA PRO A 604 -7.64 27.75 -31.74
C PRO A 604 -7.01 29.11 -31.46
N PRO A 605 -6.74 29.95 -32.48
CA PRO A 605 -6.27 31.30 -32.21
C PRO A 605 -7.26 31.93 -31.22
N PRO A 606 -6.80 32.79 -30.30
CA PRO A 606 -7.58 33.29 -29.16
C PRO A 606 -8.94 33.92 -29.52
N ASN A 607 -9.25 34.09 -30.81
CA ASN A 607 -10.48 34.69 -31.34
C ASN A 607 -11.35 33.76 -32.22
N ALA A 608 -11.18 32.42 -32.23
CA ALA A 608 -11.88 31.53 -33.17
C ALA A 608 -13.29 31.03 -32.74
N LEU A 609 -13.93 31.68 -31.76
CA LEU A 609 -15.29 31.34 -31.34
C LEU A 609 -16.13 32.60 -31.21
N GLU A 610 -17.17 32.71 -32.03
CA GLU A 610 -18.14 33.82 -32.02
C GLU A 610 -18.85 33.90 -30.66
N ASP A 611 -19.02 35.13 -30.14
CA ASP A 611 -19.79 35.42 -28.92
C ASP A 611 -21.21 34.84 -29.02
N GLY A 612 -21.70 34.19 -27.96
CA GLY A 612 -23.04 33.60 -27.95
C GLY A 612 -23.38 32.83 -26.67
N ILE A 613 -24.62 32.32 -26.62
CA ILE A 613 -25.11 31.53 -25.48
C ILE A 613 -24.43 30.15 -25.49
N VAL A 614 -23.92 29.74 -24.33
CA VAL A 614 -23.26 28.45 -24.08
C VAL A 614 -23.84 27.74 -22.88
N ASP A 615 -23.80 26.41 -22.93
CA ASP A 615 -24.10 25.50 -21.82
C ASP A 615 -22.81 25.20 -21.06
N VAL A 616 -22.77 25.50 -19.77
CA VAL A 616 -21.62 25.27 -18.88
C VAL A 616 -21.89 24.08 -17.96
N PHE A 617 -20.90 23.19 -17.90
CA PHE A 617 -20.85 21.96 -17.12
C PHE A 617 -19.68 22.05 -16.13
N LEU A 618 -19.94 21.78 -14.85
CA LEU A 618 -18.93 21.81 -13.82
C LEU A 618 -18.26 20.44 -13.68
N TYR A 619 -17.02 20.42 -13.20
CA TYR A 619 -16.36 19.21 -12.73
C TYR A 619 -16.83 18.91 -11.29
N ASP A 620 -18.11 18.58 -11.13
CA ASP A 620 -18.75 18.36 -9.83
C ASP A 620 -19.37 16.95 -9.67
N THR A 621 -19.58 16.25 -10.78
CA THR A 621 -20.21 14.94 -10.77
C THR A 621 -19.18 13.87 -10.39
N ASP A 622 -19.53 13.04 -9.40
CA ASP A 622 -18.70 11.90 -9.01
C ASP A 622 -18.72 10.83 -10.11
N PHE A 623 -17.54 10.48 -10.61
CA PHE A 623 -17.36 9.48 -11.67
C PHE A 623 -17.92 8.12 -11.27
N ASP A 624 -17.83 7.73 -9.99
CA ASP A 624 -18.29 6.42 -9.53
C ASP A 624 -19.82 6.29 -9.58
N ALA A 625 -20.55 7.41 -9.52
CA ALA A 625 -22.01 7.49 -9.62
C ALA A 625 -22.54 7.39 -11.06
N LEU A 626 -21.68 7.46 -12.07
CA LEU A 626 -22.07 7.37 -13.48
C LEU A 626 -22.41 5.92 -13.89
N SER A 627 -23.29 5.79 -14.89
CA SER A 627 -23.51 4.51 -15.58
C SER A 627 -22.23 4.08 -16.31
N ASP A 628 -22.05 2.78 -16.58
CA ASP A 628 -20.85 2.31 -17.31
C ASP A 628 -20.69 3.01 -18.66
N VAL A 629 -21.77 3.25 -19.39
CA VAL A 629 -21.74 3.96 -20.68
C VAL A 629 -21.28 5.41 -20.50
N ASP A 630 -21.81 6.09 -19.49
CA ASP A 630 -21.41 7.47 -19.17
C ASP A 630 -19.98 7.55 -18.64
N LYS A 631 -19.49 6.53 -17.92
CA LYS A 631 -18.08 6.39 -17.53
C LYS A 631 -17.18 6.34 -18.76
N GLY A 632 -17.55 5.57 -19.80
CA GLY A 632 -16.81 5.52 -21.06
C GLY A 632 -16.75 6.88 -21.76
N ILE A 633 -17.87 7.60 -21.82
CA ILE A 633 -17.93 8.96 -22.38
C ILE A 633 -17.05 9.93 -21.57
N ALA A 634 -17.16 9.91 -20.24
CA ALA A 634 -16.36 10.76 -19.36
C ALA A 634 -14.85 10.50 -19.50
N ILE A 635 -14.43 9.23 -19.57
CA ILE A 635 -13.03 8.84 -19.81
C ILE A 635 -12.50 9.48 -21.10
N ARG A 636 -13.25 9.39 -22.21
CA ARG A 636 -12.83 9.95 -23.50
C ARG A 636 -12.71 11.47 -23.44
N ASN A 637 -13.70 12.15 -22.86
CA ASN A 637 -13.69 13.62 -22.76
C ASN A 637 -12.51 14.12 -21.92
N ILE A 638 -12.14 13.40 -20.86
CA ILE A 638 -10.97 13.74 -20.04
C ILE A 638 -9.67 13.50 -20.83
N LEU A 639 -9.55 12.35 -21.52
CA LEU A 639 -8.36 12.02 -22.31
C LEU A 639 -8.17 12.92 -23.53
N ASP A 640 -9.24 13.47 -24.11
CA ASP A 640 -9.14 14.47 -25.19
C ASP A 640 -8.43 15.75 -24.72
N THR A 641 -8.46 16.06 -23.42
CA THR A 641 -7.75 17.21 -22.82
C THR A 641 -6.28 16.94 -22.49
N LEU A 642 -5.85 15.67 -22.48
CA LEU A 642 -4.50 15.30 -22.12
C LEU A 642 -3.53 15.64 -23.28
N PRO A 643 -2.45 16.42 -23.06
CA PRO A 643 -1.49 16.72 -24.11
C PRO A 643 -0.74 15.45 -24.58
N PRO A 644 -0.07 15.50 -25.75
CA PRO A 644 0.77 14.40 -26.22
C PRO A 644 1.80 13.99 -25.17
N ILE A 645 2.06 12.69 -25.04
CA ILE A 645 2.93 12.19 -23.97
C ILE A 645 4.36 12.71 -24.14
N LEU A 646 4.85 12.88 -25.36
CA LEU A 646 6.17 13.46 -25.61
C LEU A 646 6.27 14.93 -25.16
N ASP A 647 5.18 15.69 -25.21
CA ASP A 647 5.18 17.08 -24.72
C ASP A 647 5.20 17.10 -23.17
N ILE A 648 4.61 16.09 -22.51
CA ILE A 648 4.70 15.89 -21.05
C ILE A 648 6.12 15.46 -20.67
N GLU A 649 6.74 14.57 -21.45
CA GLU A 649 8.13 14.14 -21.28
C GLU A 649 9.08 15.33 -21.35
N ASP A 650 8.98 16.15 -22.40
CA ASP A 650 9.81 17.35 -22.57
C ASP A 650 9.61 18.33 -21.39
N TRP A 651 8.37 18.53 -20.92
CA TRP A 651 8.09 19.40 -19.76
C TRP A 651 8.66 18.84 -18.44
N LEU A 652 8.54 17.53 -18.19
CA LEU A 652 9.10 16.87 -17.01
C LEU A 652 10.64 16.87 -17.04
N ALA A 653 11.24 16.79 -18.22
CA ALA A 653 12.68 16.92 -18.38
C ALA A 653 13.17 18.32 -17.98
N ASP A 654 12.39 19.36 -18.29
CA ASP A 654 12.66 20.76 -17.90
C ASP A 654 12.33 21.06 -16.43
N HIS A 655 11.45 20.27 -15.79
CA HIS A 655 10.96 20.47 -14.42
C HIS A 655 11.12 19.18 -13.56
N PRO A 656 12.37 18.77 -13.24
CA PRO A 656 12.64 17.45 -12.63
C PRO A 656 12.04 17.23 -11.22
N TYR A 657 11.62 18.30 -10.54
CA TYR A 657 11.05 18.24 -9.19
C TYR A 657 9.53 18.43 -9.16
N SER A 658 8.90 18.69 -10.31
CA SER A 658 7.46 18.91 -10.41
C SER A 658 6.71 17.61 -10.69
N SER A 659 5.49 17.49 -10.16
CA SER A 659 4.59 16.42 -10.52
C SER A 659 3.83 16.79 -11.80
N ILE A 660 3.32 15.78 -12.51
CA ILE A 660 2.39 15.97 -13.62
C ILE A 660 1.15 16.82 -13.24
N ARG A 661 0.78 16.85 -11.96
CA ARG A 661 -0.32 17.67 -11.43
C ARG A 661 -0.02 19.17 -11.44
N ASP A 662 1.25 19.55 -11.45
CA ASP A 662 1.70 20.94 -11.47
C ASP A 662 1.68 21.52 -12.90
N MET A 663 1.49 20.67 -13.92
CA MET A 663 1.34 21.11 -15.30
C MET A 663 -0.04 21.73 -15.52
N ASP A 664 -0.08 23.06 -15.70
CA ASP A 664 -1.32 23.85 -15.86
C ASP A 664 -2.31 23.37 -16.94
N ARG A 665 -1.82 22.59 -17.92
CA ARG A 665 -2.62 22.04 -19.02
C ARG A 665 -3.38 20.77 -18.64
N ILE A 666 -3.01 20.09 -17.56
CA ILE A 666 -3.58 18.80 -17.17
C ILE A 666 -4.56 19.00 -16.01
N SER A 667 -5.82 18.58 -16.21
CA SER A 667 -6.80 18.63 -15.13
C SER A 667 -6.52 17.57 -14.06
N PRO A 668 -6.91 17.77 -12.78
CA PRO A 668 -6.73 16.77 -11.73
C PRO A 668 -7.38 15.41 -12.06
N ALA A 669 -8.50 15.44 -12.78
CA ALA A 669 -9.18 14.25 -13.27
C ALA A 669 -8.34 13.52 -14.35
N ALA A 670 -7.70 14.25 -15.27
CA ALA A 670 -6.82 13.68 -16.29
C ALA A 670 -5.55 13.09 -15.68
N ALA A 671 -4.91 13.77 -14.73
CA ALA A 671 -3.73 13.26 -14.03
C ALA A 671 -4.06 11.95 -13.27
N SER A 672 -5.18 11.92 -12.55
CA SER A 672 -5.61 10.75 -11.78
C SER A 672 -6.02 9.58 -12.70
N LEU A 673 -6.68 9.86 -13.82
CA LEU A 673 -7.02 8.85 -14.83
C LEU A 673 -5.76 8.29 -15.51
N LEU A 674 -4.78 9.13 -15.85
CA LEU A 674 -3.51 8.69 -16.43
C LEU A 674 -2.73 7.82 -15.43
N GLN A 675 -2.68 8.22 -14.16
CA GLN A 675 -2.11 7.41 -13.07
C GLN A 675 -2.78 6.03 -13.00
N TRP A 676 -4.10 5.96 -13.08
CA TRP A 676 -4.84 4.68 -13.11
C TRP A 676 -4.50 3.85 -14.35
N ILE A 677 -4.41 4.46 -15.54
CA ILE A 677 -4.10 3.75 -16.79
C ILE A 677 -2.73 3.06 -16.69
N VAL A 678 -1.71 3.77 -16.19
CA VAL A 678 -0.35 3.24 -16.04
C VAL A 678 -0.28 2.23 -14.90
N SER A 679 -0.75 2.57 -13.71
CA SER A 679 -0.66 1.71 -12.51
C SER A 679 -1.50 0.44 -12.58
N SER A 680 -2.60 0.43 -13.34
CA SER A 680 -3.42 -0.78 -13.55
C SER A 680 -2.77 -1.79 -14.49
N ASN A 681 -1.74 -1.40 -15.26
CA ASN A 681 -0.96 -2.34 -16.06
C ASN A 681 0.15 -2.96 -15.20
N ARG A 682 0.05 -4.27 -14.93
CA ARG A 682 1.06 -5.03 -14.17
C ARG A 682 2.10 -5.72 -15.06
N SER A 683 2.08 -5.49 -16.37
CA SER A 683 3.06 -6.10 -17.29
C SER A 683 4.28 -5.20 -17.40
N CYS A 684 5.46 -5.80 -17.54
CA CYS A 684 6.69 -5.08 -17.87
C CYS A 684 6.83 -5.02 -19.39
N ILE A 685 6.48 -3.89 -19.97
CA ILE A 685 6.47 -3.64 -21.42
C ILE A 685 7.62 -2.71 -21.75
N PHE A 686 8.34 -3.06 -22.81
CA PHE A 686 9.48 -2.31 -23.31
C PHE A 686 9.27 -1.93 -24.76
N GLN A 687 9.54 -0.67 -25.08
CA GLN A 687 9.63 -0.25 -26.46
C GLN A 687 10.93 -0.75 -27.09
N VAL A 688 10.80 -1.43 -28.22
CA VAL A 688 11.95 -1.89 -29.01
C VAL A 688 12.45 -0.80 -29.94
N ASP A 689 11.53 -0.03 -30.53
CA ASP A 689 11.80 0.92 -31.61
C ASP A 689 11.87 2.36 -31.10
N ARG A 690 13.06 2.84 -30.72
CA ARG A 690 13.25 4.10 -29.98
C ARG A 690 13.39 5.37 -30.80
N SER A 691 13.31 5.27 -32.12
CA SER A 691 13.57 6.44 -32.96
C SER A 691 12.40 7.43 -32.87
N ARG A 692 12.70 8.68 -32.47
CA ARG A 692 11.82 9.84 -32.70
C ARG A 692 11.45 9.97 -34.18
N GLU A 693 12.01 9.20 -35.12
CA GLU A 693 11.52 9.08 -36.50
C GLU A 693 10.05 8.64 -36.61
N VAL A 694 9.50 7.88 -35.64
CA VAL A 694 8.07 7.51 -35.63
C VAL A 694 7.19 8.77 -35.47
N ALA A 695 7.59 9.71 -34.61
CA ALA A 695 6.90 11.01 -34.40
C ALA A 695 7.39 12.14 -35.34
N GLY A 696 8.68 12.14 -35.69
CA GLY A 696 9.39 13.13 -36.49
C GLY A 696 9.02 13.10 -37.97
N ARG A 697 8.50 11.97 -38.48
CA ARG A 697 7.85 11.90 -39.81
C ARG A 697 6.59 12.76 -39.91
N TRP A 698 6.04 13.24 -38.80
CA TRP A 698 4.86 14.11 -38.77
C TRP A 698 5.17 15.57 -38.40
N ARG A 699 6.06 15.81 -37.42
CA ARG A 699 6.54 17.17 -37.07
C ARG A 699 7.34 17.83 -38.22
N GLY A 700 7.88 17.03 -39.16
CA GLY A 700 8.64 17.47 -40.34
C GLY A 700 7.87 18.18 -41.46
N GLN A 701 6.62 18.59 -41.27
CA GLN A 701 5.93 19.54 -42.18
C GLN A 701 6.00 21.01 -41.72
N ILE A 702 6.60 21.30 -40.56
CA ILE A 702 6.96 22.66 -40.15
C ILE A 702 8.47 22.69 -39.95
N GLY A 703 9.15 23.48 -40.79
CA GLY A 703 10.59 23.41 -41.03
C GLY A 703 11.46 23.47 -39.78
N ALA A 704 12.05 22.32 -39.43
CA ALA A 704 13.23 22.26 -38.56
C ALA A 704 14.33 21.50 -39.31
N SER A 705 15.47 22.14 -39.44
CA SER A 705 16.71 21.67 -40.06
C SER A 705 17.15 20.32 -39.50
N ALA A 706 17.73 19.48 -40.37
CA ALA A 706 18.35 18.20 -40.06
C ALA A 706 19.51 18.34 -39.05
N GLY A 707 19.18 18.43 -37.77
CA GLY A 707 20.06 18.11 -36.65
C GLY A 707 19.63 16.77 -36.05
N THR A 708 20.59 15.99 -35.56
CA THR A 708 20.35 14.71 -34.88
C THR A 708 19.37 14.92 -33.73
N LEU A 709 18.11 14.49 -33.91
CA LEU A 709 17.10 14.56 -32.84
C LEU A 709 17.54 13.62 -31.70
N PRO A 710 17.49 14.06 -30.42
CA PRO A 710 17.74 13.17 -29.31
C PRO A 710 16.74 11.98 -29.33
N PRO A 711 17.14 10.79 -28.85
CA PRO A 711 16.22 9.66 -28.72
C PRO A 711 15.03 10.03 -27.83
N ALA A 712 13.86 9.43 -28.07
CA ALA A 712 12.73 9.56 -27.16
C ALA A 712 12.96 8.70 -25.92
N GLY A 713 12.82 9.28 -24.73
CA GLY A 713 13.06 8.60 -23.46
C GLY A 713 14.53 8.46 -23.07
N ARG A 714 14.79 8.43 -21.76
CA ARG A 714 16.13 8.23 -21.17
C ARG A 714 16.60 6.77 -21.12
N GLY A 715 15.77 5.78 -21.50
CA GLY A 715 16.12 4.36 -21.29
C GLY A 715 17.21 3.80 -22.26
N ARG A 716 17.38 2.46 -22.33
CA ARG A 716 18.42 1.77 -23.13
C ARG A 716 18.01 1.36 -24.56
N ASN A 717 18.89 1.50 -25.56
CA ASN A 717 18.61 1.05 -26.95
C ASN A 717 18.36 -0.49 -27.03
N ARG A 718 17.23 -0.89 -27.65
CA ARG A 718 16.73 -2.27 -27.76
C ARG A 718 16.60 -2.78 -29.20
N GLU A 719 17.26 -2.16 -30.17
CA GLU A 719 17.21 -2.61 -31.58
C GLU A 719 17.58 -4.09 -31.76
N HIS A 720 18.46 -4.63 -30.92
CA HIS A 720 18.86 -6.04 -30.90
C HIS A 720 17.74 -7.00 -30.41
N GLU A 721 16.59 -6.51 -29.95
CA GLU A 721 15.43 -7.31 -29.56
C GLU A 721 14.32 -7.31 -30.63
N ARG A 722 14.54 -6.59 -31.74
CA ARG A 722 13.59 -6.44 -32.84
C ARG A 722 13.42 -7.74 -33.62
N ILE A 723 12.17 -8.11 -33.88
CA ILE A 723 11.82 -9.20 -34.79
C ILE A 723 11.85 -8.66 -36.22
N LEU A 724 12.74 -9.21 -37.04
CA LEU A 724 12.88 -8.86 -38.46
C LEU A 724 11.75 -9.49 -39.29
N GLY A 725 11.33 -8.84 -40.39
CA GLY A 725 10.26 -9.35 -41.27
C GLY A 725 8.85 -8.85 -40.95
N MET A 726 8.75 -7.85 -40.07
CA MET A 726 7.53 -7.12 -39.70
C MET A 726 7.76 -5.61 -39.93
N ASP A 727 8.05 -5.24 -41.17
CA ASP A 727 8.36 -3.85 -41.54
C ASP A 727 7.09 -2.98 -41.48
N GLY A 728 7.24 -1.73 -41.04
CA GLY A 728 6.11 -0.80 -40.87
C GLY A 728 5.24 -1.04 -39.63
N TRP A 729 5.64 -1.95 -38.74
CA TRP A 729 5.07 -2.12 -37.41
C TRP A 729 6.05 -1.63 -36.34
N VAL A 730 5.53 -0.89 -35.36
CA VAL A 730 6.22 -0.54 -34.12
C VAL A 730 6.11 -1.73 -33.17
N GLN A 731 7.23 -2.13 -32.56
CA GLN A 731 7.30 -3.34 -31.73
C GLN A 731 7.43 -3.00 -30.24
N PHE A 732 6.56 -3.63 -29.45
CA PHE A 732 6.60 -3.61 -27.99
C PHE A 732 6.85 -5.03 -27.48
N ARG A 733 7.86 -5.20 -26.65
CA ARG A 733 8.22 -6.49 -26.05
C ARG A 733 7.66 -6.58 -24.63
N PHE A 734 7.07 -7.71 -24.30
CA PHE A 734 6.68 -8.06 -22.95
C PHE A 734 7.87 -8.78 -22.32
N ALA A 735 8.72 -8.04 -21.60
CA ALA A 735 9.77 -8.66 -20.80
C ALA A 735 9.18 -9.60 -19.75
N GLN A 736 8.01 -9.23 -19.25
CA GLN A 736 7.17 -10.06 -18.41
C GLN A 736 5.72 -9.61 -18.56
N GLY A 737 4.77 -10.53 -18.73
CA GLY A 737 3.35 -10.19 -18.56
C GLY A 737 2.99 -10.00 -17.09
N SER A 738 1.69 -9.95 -16.76
CA SER A 738 1.28 -9.86 -15.36
C SER A 738 1.82 -11.06 -14.55
N PRO A 739 2.39 -10.84 -13.36
CA PRO A 739 2.99 -11.91 -12.55
C PRO A 739 2.06 -13.12 -12.35
N ASP A 740 0.79 -12.86 -12.02
CA ASP A 740 -0.25 -13.87 -11.83
C ASP A 740 -0.49 -14.75 -13.07
N LYS A 741 -0.32 -14.17 -14.27
CA LYS A 741 -0.53 -14.88 -15.54
C LYS A 741 0.71 -15.70 -15.92
N GLU A 742 1.90 -15.15 -15.73
CA GLU A 742 3.17 -15.86 -15.94
C GLU A 742 3.27 -17.09 -15.04
N LEU A 743 2.89 -16.97 -13.76
CA LEU A 743 2.90 -18.09 -12.83
C LEU A 743 2.00 -19.23 -13.32
N ARG A 744 0.76 -18.93 -13.71
CA ARG A 744 -0.18 -19.93 -14.23
C ARG A 744 0.30 -20.57 -15.53
N PHE A 745 0.87 -19.76 -16.44
CA PHE A 745 1.47 -20.27 -17.67
C PHE A 745 2.63 -21.23 -17.39
N ASN A 746 3.55 -20.85 -16.48
CA ASN A 746 4.70 -21.67 -16.11
C ASN A 746 4.29 -22.97 -15.44
N ARG A 747 3.31 -22.94 -14.52
CA ARG A 747 2.76 -24.15 -13.90
C ARG A 747 2.16 -25.09 -14.95
N ALA A 748 1.32 -24.57 -15.84
CA ALA A 748 0.73 -25.35 -16.92
C ALA A 748 1.80 -25.92 -17.86
N LEU A 749 2.84 -25.15 -18.18
CA LEU A 749 3.96 -25.60 -19.01
C LEU A 749 4.72 -26.75 -18.35
N GLN A 750 5.04 -26.64 -17.05
CA GLN A 750 5.73 -27.68 -16.30
C GLN A 750 4.90 -28.97 -16.21
N GLU A 751 3.60 -28.84 -15.91
CA GLU A 751 2.67 -29.98 -15.84
C GLU A 751 2.56 -30.71 -17.18
N VAL A 752 2.38 -29.97 -18.28
CA VAL A 752 2.26 -30.55 -19.63
C VAL A 752 3.60 -31.13 -20.10
N ALA A 753 4.71 -30.42 -19.87
CA ALA A 753 6.04 -30.89 -20.25
C ALA A 753 6.43 -32.17 -19.51
N ALA A 754 6.09 -32.28 -18.21
CA ALA A 754 6.30 -33.49 -17.43
C ALA A 754 5.41 -34.64 -17.94
N ARG A 755 4.12 -34.38 -18.19
CA ARG A 755 3.14 -35.36 -18.67
C ARG A 755 3.44 -35.92 -20.06
N LYS A 756 3.97 -35.08 -20.96
CA LYS A 756 4.29 -35.46 -22.36
C LYS A 756 5.78 -35.70 -22.61
N HIS A 757 6.61 -35.63 -21.57
CA HIS A 757 8.06 -35.78 -21.66
C HIS A 757 8.72 -34.84 -22.69
N MET A 758 8.24 -33.59 -22.77
CA MET A 758 8.76 -32.59 -23.70
C MET A 758 10.12 -32.06 -23.22
N LYS A 759 11.21 -32.53 -23.83
CA LYS A 759 12.57 -32.06 -23.51
C LYS A 759 13.07 -30.95 -24.44
N GLU A 760 12.59 -30.91 -25.69
CA GLU A 760 12.99 -29.93 -26.71
C GLU A 760 11.77 -29.14 -27.17
N ASN A 761 11.91 -27.80 -27.27
CA ASN A 761 10.88 -26.86 -27.74
C ASN A 761 9.49 -27.06 -27.09
N PRO A 762 9.37 -26.82 -25.76
CA PRO A 762 8.13 -27.06 -25.03
C PRO A 762 7.03 -26.03 -25.39
N THR A 763 7.37 -24.97 -26.12
CA THR A 763 6.44 -23.94 -26.60
C THR A 763 6.62 -23.64 -28.09
N ILE A 764 5.52 -23.23 -28.74
CA ILE A 764 5.42 -22.75 -30.12
C ILE A 764 4.94 -21.29 -30.13
N PHE A 765 5.11 -20.60 -31.26
CA PHE A 765 4.65 -19.23 -31.42
C PHE A 765 3.53 -19.12 -32.44
N ALA A 766 2.54 -18.28 -32.17
CA ALA A 766 1.46 -18.00 -33.12
C ALA A 766 0.86 -16.59 -32.94
N TRP A 767 0.24 -16.12 -34.01
CA TRP A 767 -0.35 -14.79 -34.12
C TRP A 767 -1.78 -14.75 -33.62
N HIS A 768 -2.13 -13.70 -32.87
CA HIS A 768 -3.52 -13.36 -32.55
C HIS A 768 -3.80 -11.89 -32.82
N GLY A 769 -4.89 -11.63 -33.54
CA GLY A 769 -5.38 -10.29 -33.84
C GLY A 769 -6.76 -10.06 -33.23
N SER A 770 -6.99 -8.85 -32.74
CA SER A 770 -8.24 -8.45 -32.11
C SER A 770 -8.53 -6.97 -32.38
N ARG A 771 -9.79 -6.57 -32.23
CA ARG A 771 -10.21 -5.16 -32.35
C ARG A 771 -9.43 -4.30 -31.38
N LEU A 772 -9.11 -3.06 -31.78
CA LEU A 772 -8.33 -2.12 -30.96
C LEU A 772 -8.91 -1.97 -29.53
N SER A 773 -10.24 -1.89 -29.42
CA SER A 773 -10.97 -1.72 -28.15
C SER A 773 -10.82 -2.88 -27.15
N ASN A 774 -10.43 -4.07 -27.61
CA ASN A 774 -10.25 -5.23 -26.73
C ASN A 774 -8.88 -5.23 -26.03
N TRP A 775 -7.87 -4.57 -26.63
CA TRP A 775 -6.49 -4.69 -26.17
C TRP A 775 -6.26 -4.12 -24.77
N HIS A 776 -7.01 -3.09 -24.36
CA HIS A 776 -6.95 -2.59 -22.98
C HIS A 776 -7.21 -3.70 -21.95
N SER A 777 -8.23 -4.52 -22.19
CA SER A 777 -8.63 -5.65 -21.35
C SER A 777 -7.69 -6.85 -21.52
N ILE A 778 -7.26 -7.15 -22.76
CA ILE A 778 -6.34 -8.27 -23.06
C ILE A 778 -5.01 -8.08 -22.35
N LEU A 779 -4.45 -6.86 -22.33
CA LEU A 779 -3.17 -6.59 -21.65
C LEU A 779 -3.23 -6.76 -20.14
N ARG A 780 -4.43 -6.70 -19.53
CA ARG A 780 -4.62 -6.84 -18.07
C ARG A 780 -5.02 -8.25 -17.65
N THR A 781 -5.90 -8.88 -18.43
CA THR A 781 -6.53 -10.16 -18.07
C THR A 781 -6.00 -11.35 -18.89
N GLY A 782 -5.25 -11.08 -19.95
CA GLY A 782 -4.86 -12.07 -20.95
C GLY A 782 -5.96 -12.29 -22.00
N LEU A 783 -5.66 -13.13 -22.99
CA LEU A 783 -6.64 -13.57 -23.97
C LEU A 783 -7.63 -14.56 -23.34
N ASP A 784 -8.91 -14.37 -23.59
CA ASP A 784 -9.94 -15.37 -23.31
C ASP A 784 -11.01 -15.38 -24.40
N TYR A 785 -11.96 -16.30 -24.27
CA TYR A 785 -13.07 -16.48 -25.18
C TYR A 785 -14.39 -16.48 -24.42
N ARG A 786 -14.58 -15.62 -23.41
CA ARG A 786 -15.89 -15.51 -22.73
C ARG A 786 -16.95 -14.90 -23.66
N ASP A 787 -16.58 -13.85 -24.37
CA ASP A 787 -17.45 -13.19 -25.34
C ASP A 787 -17.29 -13.79 -26.75
N VAL A 788 -18.39 -13.88 -27.51
CA VAL A 788 -18.38 -14.33 -28.92
C VAL A 788 -18.53 -13.10 -29.82
N THR A 789 -17.42 -12.47 -30.19
CA THR A 789 -17.42 -11.29 -31.08
C THR A 789 -17.25 -11.64 -32.55
N SER A 790 -16.50 -12.72 -32.82
CA SER A 790 -16.31 -13.35 -34.12
C SER A 790 -16.77 -14.80 -34.00
N GLY A 791 -17.47 -15.34 -35.00
CA GLY A 791 -18.04 -16.70 -34.93
C GLY A 791 -17.00 -17.79 -34.62
N ARG A 792 -17.46 -18.90 -34.03
CA ARG A 792 -16.61 -20.03 -33.57
C ARG A 792 -16.65 -21.24 -34.51
N ALA A 793 -16.21 -21.05 -35.74
CA ALA A 793 -16.31 -22.08 -36.79
C ALA A 793 -15.52 -23.37 -36.50
N PHE A 794 -14.45 -23.28 -35.70
CA PHE A 794 -13.53 -24.39 -35.39
C PHE A 794 -13.58 -24.79 -33.90
N GLY A 795 -14.69 -24.49 -33.21
CA GLY A 795 -14.91 -24.85 -31.81
C GLY A 795 -14.63 -23.73 -30.79
N ASN A 796 -14.79 -24.05 -29.51
CA ASN A 796 -14.67 -23.11 -28.40
C ASN A 796 -13.22 -22.98 -27.91
N GLY A 797 -12.62 -21.81 -28.06
CA GLY A 797 -11.28 -21.49 -27.56
C GLY A 797 -10.77 -20.16 -28.08
N VAL A 798 -9.53 -19.81 -27.71
CA VAL A 798 -8.79 -18.69 -28.29
C VAL A 798 -8.17 -19.12 -29.61
N TYR A 799 -8.37 -18.31 -30.64
CA TYR A 799 -7.92 -18.59 -32.01
C TYR A 799 -6.55 -17.96 -32.25
N PHE A 800 -5.61 -18.76 -32.74
CA PHE A 800 -4.28 -18.36 -33.16
C PHE A 800 -3.99 -18.85 -34.58
N SER A 801 -3.14 -18.12 -35.30
CA SER A 801 -2.70 -18.48 -36.65
C SER A 801 -1.17 -18.53 -36.74
N PRO A 802 -0.58 -19.52 -37.42
CA PRO A 802 0.85 -19.50 -37.72
C PRO A 802 1.22 -18.37 -38.71
N ARG A 803 0.25 -17.82 -39.46
CA ARG A 803 0.46 -16.73 -40.42
C ARG A 803 -0.10 -15.40 -39.92
N SER A 804 0.71 -14.34 -39.98
CA SER A 804 0.29 -12.99 -39.56
C SER A 804 -0.85 -12.44 -40.42
N SER A 805 -0.83 -12.73 -41.73
CA SER A 805 -1.82 -12.26 -42.72
C SER A 805 -3.28 -12.57 -42.32
N ILE A 806 -3.51 -13.76 -41.76
CA ILE A 806 -4.82 -14.18 -41.25
C ILE A 806 -5.23 -13.35 -40.02
N SER A 807 -4.34 -13.27 -39.02
CA SER A 807 -4.63 -12.57 -37.76
C SER A 807 -4.81 -11.06 -37.97
N THR A 808 -4.12 -10.46 -38.94
CA THR A 808 -4.34 -9.07 -39.37
C THR A 808 -5.79 -8.83 -39.82
N GLY A 809 -6.45 -9.83 -40.44
CA GLY A 809 -7.86 -9.73 -40.83
C GLY A 809 -8.83 -9.56 -39.65
N TYR A 810 -8.43 -9.93 -38.44
CA TYR A 810 -9.19 -9.75 -37.20
C TYR A 810 -8.78 -8.50 -36.41
N ALA A 811 -7.69 -7.84 -36.81
CA ALA A 811 -7.15 -6.65 -36.16
C ALA A 811 -7.81 -5.36 -36.69
N TYR A 812 -9.13 -5.25 -36.51
CA TYR A 812 -9.93 -4.13 -37.01
C TYR A 812 -9.53 -2.80 -36.38
N MET A 813 -9.60 -1.75 -37.21
CA MET A 813 -9.40 -0.35 -36.78
C MET A 813 -10.46 0.06 -35.75
N GLY A 814 -10.04 0.72 -34.68
CA GLY A 814 -10.92 1.33 -33.68
C GLY A 814 -10.73 2.85 -33.60
N SER A 815 -11.42 3.50 -32.67
CA SER A 815 -11.21 4.94 -32.42
C SER A 815 -9.77 5.22 -31.97
N GLN A 816 -9.21 6.32 -32.46
CA GLN A 816 -7.85 6.75 -32.15
C GLN A 816 -7.89 7.89 -31.14
N TRP A 817 -6.98 7.86 -30.16
CA TRP A 817 -6.80 8.98 -29.24
C TRP A 817 -6.23 10.19 -29.98
N PRO A 818 -6.90 11.36 -29.98
CA PRO A 818 -6.50 12.54 -30.77
C PRO A 818 -5.08 13.06 -30.54
N ASN A 819 -4.57 12.93 -29.33
CA ASN A 819 -3.26 13.47 -28.96
C ASN A 819 -2.17 12.39 -28.95
N SER A 820 -2.46 11.18 -29.45
CA SER A 820 -1.48 10.09 -29.55
C SER A 820 -0.38 10.41 -30.58
N ASP A 821 0.86 10.27 -30.15
CA ASP A 821 2.04 10.32 -31.01
C ASP A 821 2.16 9.04 -31.88
N LEU A 822 1.64 7.90 -31.40
CA LEU A 822 1.64 6.63 -32.15
C LEU A 822 0.54 6.56 -33.23
N ARG A 823 -0.61 7.20 -33.02
CA ARG A 823 -1.79 7.14 -33.91
C ARG A 823 -2.13 5.72 -34.36
N ILE A 824 -2.37 4.87 -33.37
CA ILE A 824 -2.55 3.43 -33.54
C ILE A 824 -3.73 3.13 -34.46
N THR A 825 -3.50 2.39 -35.54
CA THR A 825 -4.56 1.92 -36.44
C THR A 825 -4.95 0.48 -36.15
N SER A 826 -3.99 -0.38 -35.86
CA SER A 826 -4.19 -1.81 -35.67
C SER A 826 -3.13 -2.41 -34.74
N CYS A 827 -3.50 -3.47 -34.03
CA CYS A 827 -2.65 -4.18 -33.07
C CYS A 827 -2.68 -5.68 -33.33
N LEU A 828 -1.51 -6.30 -33.28
CA LEU A 828 -1.32 -7.75 -33.46
C LEU A 828 -0.39 -8.28 -32.36
N SER A 829 -0.72 -9.42 -31.77
CA SER A 829 0.15 -10.08 -30.78
C SER A 829 0.82 -11.33 -31.35
N LEU A 830 2.09 -11.51 -30.97
CA LEU A 830 2.79 -12.78 -31.09
C LEU A 830 2.83 -13.45 -29.71
N ASN A 831 2.28 -14.65 -29.64
CA ASN A 831 2.04 -15.36 -28.39
C ASN A 831 2.87 -16.63 -28.33
N GLU A 832 3.44 -16.89 -27.16
CA GLU A 832 4.02 -18.16 -26.77
C GLU A 832 2.89 -19.10 -26.33
N ILE A 833 2.86 -20.32 -26.85
CA ILE A 833 1.81 -21.32 -26.62
C ILE A 833 2.47 -22.65 -26.26
N ILE A 834 1.92 -23.39 -25.29
CA ILE A 834 2.40 -24.73 -24.93
C ILE A 834 2.28 -25.67 -26.14
N ASN A 835 3.34 -26.40 -26.46
CA ASN A 835 3.44 -27.25 -27.65
C ASN A 835 2.69 -28.59 -27.49
N ALA A 836 1.36 -28.54 -27.35
CA ALA A 836 0.49 -29.70 -27.21
C ALA A 836 -0.63 -29.72 -28.27
N PRO A 837 -0.30 -29.73 -29.58
CA PRO A 837 -1.28 -29.57 -30.65
C PRO A 837 -2.37 -30.65 -30.64
N ASP A 838 -2.04 -31.89 -30.28
CA ASP A 838 -3.00 -33.00 -30.14
C ASP A 838 -4.09 -32.78 -29.08
N GLU A 839 -3.91 -31.83 -28.16
CA GLU A 839 -4.92 -31.42 -27.17
C GLU A 839 -5.64 -30.11 -27.54
N PHE A 840 -5.33 -29.52 -28.70
CA PHE A 840 -6.04 -28.34 -29.19
C PHE A 840 -7.40 -28.74 -29.75
N VAL A 841 -8.37 -27.83 -29.66
CA VAL A 841 -9.72 -28.03 -30.23
C VAL A 841 -9.65 -28.12 -31.76
N SER A 842 -8.71 -27.38 -32.36
CA SER A 842 -8.39 -27.45 -33.77
C SER A 842 -6.91 -27.11 -33.95
N CYS A 843 -6.25 -27.81 -34.88
CA CYS A 843 -4.88 -27.50 -35.30
C CYS A 843 -4.80 -26.93 -36.73
N THR A 844 -5.79 -27.25 -37.57
CA THR A 844 -5.80 -26.92 -39.00
C THR A 844 -7.19 -26.44 -39.41
N PRO A 845 -7.30 -25.28 -40.08
CA PRO A 845 -6.23 -24.40 -40.56
C PRO A 845 -5.62 -23.46 -39.48
N HIS A 846 -6.23 -23.39 -38.29
CA HIS A 846 -5.84 -22.50 -37.20
C HIS A 846 -5.79 -23.25 -35.87
N TYR A 847 -4.95 -22.76 -34.95
CA TYR A 847 -4.87 -23.31 -33.59
C TYR A 847 -6.00 -22.74 -32.75
N VAL A 848 -6.81 -23.61 -32.15
CA VAL A 848 -7.87 -23.22 -31.21
C VAL A 848 -7.55 -23.83 -29.85
N VAL A 849 -7.16 -22.98 -28.91
CA VAL A 849 -6.71 -23.38 -27.58
C VAL A 849 -7.81 -23.06 -26.57
N SER A 850 -8.39 -24.08 -25.94
CA SER A 850 -9.46 -23.90 -24.95
C SER A 850 -8.93 -23.53 -23.56
N GLN A 851 -7.66 -23.80 -23.26
CA GLN A 851 -7.03 -23.53 -21.98
C GLN A 851 -6.43 -22.12 -21.98
N PRO A 852 -6.99 -21.15 -21.23
CA PRO A 852 -6.50 -19.78 -21.25
C PRO A 852 -5.05 -19.67 -20.74
N ASP A 853 -4.63 -20.58 -19.86
CA ASP A 853 -3.32 -20.57 -19.22
C ASP A 853 -2.23 -21.25 -20.06
N TRP A 854 -2.56 -21.71 -21.27
CA TRP A 854 -1.60 -22.33 -22.19
C TRP A 854 -0.97 -21.35 -23.18
N HIS A 855 -1.25 -20.05 -23.05
CA HIS A 855 -0.71 -19.04 -23.94
C HIS A 855 -0.38 -17.72 -23.21
N GLN A 856 0.66 -17.04 -23.70
CA GLN A 856 1.11 -15.76 -23.17
C GLN A 856 1.60 -14.82 -24.28
N CYS A 857 1.24 -13.55 -24.21
CA CYS A 857 1.70 -12.55 -25.17
C CYS A 857 3.17 -12.19 -24.90
N ARG A 858 4.02 -12.22 -25.94
CA ARG A 858 5.45 -11.85 -25.85
C ARG A 858 5.80 -10.59 -26.63
N TYR A 859 5.13 -10.34 -27.74
CA TYR A 859 5.27 -9.11 -28.50
C TYR A 859 3.91 -8.57 -28.91
N LEU A 860 3.79 -7.24 -28.85
CA LEU A 860 2.70 -6.50 -29.47
C LEU A 860 3.26 -5.66 -30.62
N PHE A 861 2.68 -5.84 -31.79
CA PHE A 861 2.98 -5.11 -33.01
C PHE A 861 1.87 -4.08 -33.22
N VAL A 862 2.27 -2.83 -33.38
CA VAL A 862 1.36 -1.69 -33.51
C VAL A 862 1.57 -1.05 -34.88
N GLN A 863 0.51 -0.99 -35.68
CA GLN A 863 0.52 -0.29 -36.95
C GLN A 863 0.13 1.16 -36.74
N THR A 864 0.84 2.08 -37.38
CA THR A 864 0.60 3.52 -37.30
C THR A 864 0.13 4.04 -38.67
N GLN A 865 -0.64 5.14 -38.66
CA GLN A 865 -1.31 5.68 -39.86
C GLN A 865 -0.33 6.03 -41.01
N SER A 866 0.95 6.27 -40.72
CA SER A 866 1.99 6.61 -41.69
C SER A 866 2.55 5.42 -42.49
N PHE A 867 2.12 4.18 -42.20
CA PHE A 867 2.57 2.95 -42.89
C PHE A 867 1.42 2.23 -43.62
N GLY A 868 0.56 2.98 -44.32
CA GLY A 868 -0.30 2.39 -45.34
C GLY A 868 0.56 1.82 -46.48
N PRO A 869 0.24 0.63 -47.04
CA PRO A 869 0.98 0.10 -48.18
C PRO A 869 0.81 1.05 -49.36
N SER A 870 1.87 1.74 -49.74
CA SER A 870 1.90 2.52 -50.97
C SER A 870 1.59 1.57 -52.12
N ARG A 871 0.44 1.80 -52.79
CA ARG A 871 0.17 1.21 -54.11
C ARG A 871 1.37 1.50 -55.00
N PRO A 872 1.93 0.52 -55.73
CA PRO A 872 3.02 0.79 -56.66
C PRO A 872 2.47 1.64 -57.81
N GLY A 873 2.64 2.95 -57.72
CA GLY A 873 2.55 3.86 -58.86
C GLY A 873 3.77 3.68 -59.76
N PRO A 874 3.65 3.87 -61.08
CA PRO A 874 4.73 3.61 -62.01
C PRO A 874 5.90 4.57 -61.74
N GLN A 875 7.08 4.00 -61.50
CA GLN A 875 8.31 4.73 -61.24
C GLN A 875 8.69 5.62 -62.45
N ARG A 876 8.87 6.91 -62.21
CA ARG A 876 9.78 7.75 -63.01
C ARG A 876 10.95 8.12 -62.11
N GLY A 877 12.11 7.60 -62.47
CA GLY A 877 13.33 7.70 -61.69
C GLY A 877 13.83 9.13 -61.54
N GLN A 878 14.35 9.43 -60.37
CA GLN A 878 15.36 10.45 -60.17
C GLN A 878 16.37 9.94 -59.13
N ASN A 879 17.63 9.95 -59.56
CA ASN A 879 18.80 9.46 -58.86
C ASN A 879 19.10 10.31 -57.61
N LEU A 880 19.40 9.66 -56.48
CA LEU A 880 20.11 10.24 -55.34
C LEU A 880 21.26 9.29 -54.93
N PRO A 881 22.36 9.84 -54.38
CA PRO A 881 23.71 9.37 -54.68
C PRO A 881 24.16 8.17 -53.85
N ARG A 882 25.04 7.41 -54.48
CA ARG A 882 25.77 6.24 -54.00
C ARG A 882 27.04 6.69 -53.25
N LYS A 883 27.21 6.22 -52.00
CA LYS A 883 28.42 6.17 -51.11
C LYS A 883 27.94 6.57 -49.69
N GLN A 884 28.08 5.76 -48.65
CA GLN A 884 29.29 5.10 -48.10
C GLN A 884 28.92 3.66 -47.66
N GLY A 885 29.66 2.62 -48.02
CA GLY A 885 30.72 2.06 -47.17
C GLY A 885 30.11 1.21 -46.03
N PRO A 886 30.31 -0.13 -45.97
CA PRO A 886 29.73 -0.93 -44.90
C PRO A 886 30.40 -0.54 -43.58
N LEU A 887 29.70 0.24 -42.75
CA LEU A 887 30.04 0.36 -41.35
C LEU A 887 29.83 -1.01 -40.74
N GLN A 888 30.96 -1.62 -40.42
CA GLN A 888 31.14 -2.86 -39.70
C GLN A 888 30.50 -2.70 -38.31
N GLN A 889 29.18 -2.79 -38.23
CA GLN A 889 28.51 -3.03 -36.97
C GLN A 889 28.94 -4.42 -36.53
N SER A 890 29.73 -4.46 -35.46
CA SER A 890 30.11 -5.67 -34.74
C SER A 890 28.86 -6.54 -34.58
N ALA A 891 28.82 -7.66 -35.30
CA ALA A 891 27.78 -8.66 -35.17
C ALA A 891 27.82 -9.20 -33.75
N SER A 892 27.04 -8.61 -32.85
CA SER A 892 26.67 -9.28 -31.62
C SER A 892 25.93 -10.56 -32.04
N SER A 893 26.37 -11.69 -31.51
CA SER A 893 25.82 -13.01 -31.78
C SER A 893 24.38 -13.12 -31.26
N GLN A 894 23.43 -12.54 -32.01
CA GLN A 894 22.02 -12.58 -31.70
C GLN A 894 21.55 -14.05 -31.76
N THR A 895 21.25 -14.63 -30.60
CA THR A 895 20.85 -16.04 -30.47
C THR A 895 19.33 -16.12 -30.67
N PHE A 896 18.87 -17.07 -31.49
CA PHE A 896 17.45 -17.22 -31.85
C PHE A 896 16.83 -18.47 -31.23
N TYR A 897 15.55 -18.39 -30.87
CA TYR A 897 14.81 -19.50 -30.28
C TYR A 897 14.58 -20.60 -31.34
N PRO A 898 14.95 -21.86 -31.05
CA PRO A 898 14.71 -22.97 -31.97
C PRO A 898 13.20 -23.25 -32.08
N GLN A 899 12.63 -23.04 -33.27
CA GLN A 899 11.24 -23.40 -33.55
C GLN A 899 11.15 -24.80 -34.15
N PRO A 900 10.16 -25.63 -33.75
CA PRO A 900 9.96 -26.94 -34.34
C PRO A 900 9.61 -26.81 -35.83
N HIS A 901 10.24 -27.63 -36.67
CA HIS A 901 10.08 -27.57 -38.14
C HIS A 901 8.63 -27.73 -38.61
N SER A 902 7.79 -28.43 -37.84
CA SER A 902 6.37 -28.66 -38.16
C SER A 902 5.44 -27.50 -37.76
N HIS A 903 5.87 -26.56 -36.91
CA HIS A 903 5.02 -25.50 -36.35
C HIS A 903 5.75 -24.15 -36.34
N GLN A 904 6.28 -23.75 -37.50
CA GLN A 904 6.94 -22.43 -37.67
C GLN A 904 5.92 -21.29 -37.76
N VAL A 905 6.29 -20.12 -37.24
CA VAL A 905 5.51 -18.89 -37.38
C VAL A 905 6.03 -18.03 -38.54
N TYR A 906 5.11 -17.49 -39.33
CA TYR A 906 5.40 -16.76 -40.58
C TYR A 906 5.06 -15.27 -40.45
N GLY A 907 5.95 -14.42 -40.99
CA GLY A 907 5.78 -12.97 -41.05
C GLY A 907 4.98 -12.50 -42.28
N GLN A 908 4.97 -11.18 -42.52
CA GLN A 908 4.21 -10.60 -43.64
C GLN A 908 4.67 -11.06 -45.04
N SER A 909 5.95 -11.45 -45.16
CA SER A 909 6.53 -11.94 -46.42
C SER A 909 6.37 -13.45 -46.62
N GLU A 910 5.54 -14.13 -45.81
CA GLU A 910 5.36 -15.59 -45.78
C GLU A 910 6.68 -16.37 -45.57
N LYS A 911 7.69 -15.70 -45.00
CA LYS A 911 8.94 -16.33 -44.56
C LYS A 911 8.88 -16.67 -43.06
N PRO A 912 9.50 -17.77 -42.62
CA PRO A 912 9.61 -18.10 -41.21
C PRO A 912 10.32 -16.98 -40.44
N LEU A 913 9.74 -16.57 -39.31
CA LEU A 913 10.31 -15.52 -38.46
C LEU A 913 11.41 -16.08 -37.58
N LYS A 914 12.46 -15.27 -37.38
CA LYS A 914 13.49 -15.54 -36.40
C LYS A 914 13.15 -14.81 -35.11
N ILE A 915 12.88 -15.56 -34.04
CA ILE A 915 12.48 -15.03 -32.74
C ILE A 915 13.74 -14.92 -31.85
N PRO A 916 14.12 -13.72 -31.37
CA PRO A 916 15.23 -13.57 -30.44
C PRO A 916 15.02 -14.36 -29.15
N LEU A 917 16.09 -14.86 -28.52
CA LEU A 917 15.98 -15.52 -27.19
C LEU A 917 15.38 -14.59 -26.12
N SER A 918 15.55 -13.27 -26.25
CA SER A 918 14.95 -12.27 -25.35
C SER A 918 13.41 -12.24 -25.39
N ALA A 919 12.78 -12.92 -26.36
CA ALA A 919 11.34 -13.13 -26.44
C ALA A 919 10.81 -14.06 -25.35
N ILE A 920 11.67 -14.92 -24.78
CA ILE A 920 11.29 -15.88 -23.74
C ILE A 920 11.96 -15.42 -22.43
N PRO A 921 11.20 -15.28 -21.34
CA PRO A 921 11.78 -15.01 -20.03
C PRO A 921 12.83 -16.08 -19.67
N LEU A 922 13.96 -15.69 -19.08
CA LEU A 922 15.12 -16.57 -18.78
C LEU A 922 14.82 -17.84 -17.94
N ARG A 923 13.58 -18.03 -17.48
CA ARG A 923 13.16 -19.10 -16.57
C ARG A 923 12.52 -20.30 -17.24
N THR A 924 12.18 -20.21 -18.53
CA THR A 924 11.55 -21.32 -19.28
C THR A 924 12.56 -22.39 -19.73
N ILE A 925 13.86 -22.19 -19.47
CA ILE A 925 14.92 -23.16 -19.77
C ILE A 925 15.32 -23.86 -18.46
N ASN A 926 14.94 -25.13 -18.32
CA ASN A 926 15.31 -26.01 -17.22
C ASN A 926 16.82 -25.90 -16.88
N ARG A 927 17.17 -25.31 -15.73
CA ARG A 927 18.51 -25.45 -15.13
C ARG A 927 18.57 -26.69 -14.26
N THR A 928 18.32 -27.87 -14.83
CA THR A 928 18.58 -29.15 -14.14
C THR A 928 19.82 -29.88 -14.64
N ASP A 929 20.40 -29.54 -15.79
CA ASP A 929 21.54 -30.29 -16.36
C ASP A 929 22.74 -29.43 -16.81
N ALA A 930 22.87 -28.19 -16.33
CA ALA A 930 24.13 -27.46 -16.49
C ALA A 930 25.13 -27.93 -15.42
N VAL A 931 25.95 -28.92 -15.80
CA VAL A 931 27.27 -29.18 -15.21
C VAL A 931 27.87 -27.83 -14.81
N ALA A 932 28.18 -27.68 -13.52
CA ALA A 932 28.83 -26.49 -12.99
C ALA A 932 29.94 -26.07 -13.97
N PRO A 933 29.92 -24.85 -14.54
CA PRO A 933 31.13 -24.34 -15.15
C PRO A 933 32.13 -24.31 -14.01
N GLY A 934 33.16 -25.16 -14.11
CA GLY A 934 34.29 -25.15 -13.19
C GLY A 934 34.80 -23.71 -13.04
N PRO A 935 35.47 -23.37 -11.92
CA PRO A 935 35.72 -22.00 -11.53
C PRO A 935 36.45 -21.27 -12.66
N ALA A 936 35.68 -20.56 -13.48
CA ALA A 936 36.23 -19.66 -14.47
C ALA A 936 36.86 -18.57 -13.63
N LYS A 937 38.20 -18.53 -13.65
CA LYS A 937 38.98 -17.41 -13.16
C LYS A 937 38.45 -16.15 -13.83
N ARG A 938 37.48 -15.50 -13.20
CA ARG A 938 37.15 -14.11 -13.49
C ARG A 938 38.31 -13.33 -12.91
N THR A 939 39.22 -12.95 -13.79
CA THR A 939 40.15 -11.86 -13.57
C THR A 939 39.28 -10.65 -13.20
N VAL A 940 39.16 -10.38 -11.91
CA VAL A 940 38.76 -9.07 -11.42
C VAL A 940 39.85 -8.15 -11.92
N GLN A 941 39.60 -7.43 -13.01
CA GLN A 941 40.35 -6.21 -13.28
C GLN A 941 40.07 -5.31 -12.08
N ARG A 942 41.06 -5.25 -11.18
CA ARG A 942 41.14 -4.27 -10.12
C ARG A 942 41.27 -2.92 -10.83
N LEU A 943 40.13 -2.32 -11.17
CA LEU A 943 40.06 -0.90 -11.42
C LEU A 943 40.43 -0.26 -10.08
N GLU A 944 41.58 0.40 -10.06
CA GLU A 944 42.00 1.24 -8.95
C GLU A 944 40.92 2.32 -8.79
N GLU A 945 40.17 2.28 -7.69
CA GLU A 945 39.20 3.32 -7.32
C GLU A 945 40.00 4.57 -6.94
N SER A 946 40.22 5.48 -7.89
CA SER A 946 40.63 6.87 -7.62
C SER A 946 39.38 7.75 -7.51
N ASP A 947 38.56 7.50 -6.49
CA ASP A 947 37.64 8.53 -6.01
C ASP A 947 38.35 9.10 -4.77
N ASP A 948 38.93 10.29 -4.90
CA ASP A 948 39.61 10.99 -3.81
C ASP A 948 38.67 11.09 -2.60
N GLU A 949 38.94 10.34 -1.53
CA GLU A 949 38.18 10.43 -0.29
C GLU A 949 38.44 11.80 0.34
N ASP A 950 37.38 12.56 0.66
CA ASP A 950 37.49 13.93 1.19
C ASP A 950 38.35 13.96 2.47
N ALA A 951 39.46 14.71 2.42
CA ALA A 951 40.43 14.79 3.51
C ALA A 951 39.81 15.31 4.83
N GLU A 952 38.79 16.16 4.73
CA GLU A 952 38.02 16.69 5.86
C GLU A 952 37.21 15.59 6.57
N GLU A 953 36.63 14.64 5.83
CA GLU A 953 35.86 13.52 6.40
C GLU A 953 36.78 12.55 7.15
N MET A 954 37.98 12.29 6.62
CA MET A 954 39.02 11.52 7.32
C MET A 954 39.51 12.26 8.58
N ALA A 955 39.68 13.58 8.54
CA ALA A 955 40.09 14.35 9.71
C ALA A 955 39.04 14.25 10.85
N ILE A 956 37.75 14.36 10.54
CA ILE A 956 36.67 14.20 11.52
C ILE A 956 36.62 12.76 12.06
N LEU A 957 36.81 11.75 11.20
CA LEU A 957 36.81 10.35 11.63
C LEU A 957 38.02 9.97 12.47
N PHE A 958 39.11 10.76 12.58
CA PHE A 958 40.34 10.34 13.28
C PHE A 958 40.91 11.36 14.30
N SER A 959 40.21 12.46 14.64
CA SER A 959 40.84 13.58 15.37
C SER A 959 41.19 13.38 16.85
N ASP A 960 40.58 12.46 17.62
CA ASP A 960 40.60 12.56 19.10
C ASP A 960 41.16 11.37 19.90
N ASP A 961 41.85 10.41 19.28
CA ASP A 961 42.46 9.31 20.05
C ASP A 961 43.90 9.66 20.49
N LYS A 962 44.03 10.44 21.58
CA LYS A 962 45.25 10.48 22.41
C LYS A 962 44.89 10.31 23.89
N LEU A 963 45.58 9.33 24.53
CA LEU A 963 45.54 8.85 25.93
C LEU A 963 44.61 7.63 26.11
N ASP A 964 45.00 6.45 26.60
CA ASP A 964 46.25 5.99 27.19
C ASP A 964 46.24 4.44 27.22
N THR A 965 47.16 3.77 26.52
CA THR A 965 47.81 2.50 26.92
C THR A 965 48.77 2.05 25.81
N ALA A 966 50.06 2.11 26.14
CA ALA A 966 51.14 1.55 25.34
C ALA A 966 51.07 0.02 25.35
N GLN A 967 51.04 -0.61 24.17
CA GLN A 967 51.76 -1.86 23.88
C GLN A 967 51.84 -2.08 22.36
N ASP A 968 53.07 -2.25 21.87
CA ASP A 968 53.42 -2.52 20.48
C ASP A 968 52.66 -3.73 19.87
N PRO A 969 52.45 -3.75 18.54
CA PRO A 969 51.70 -4.81 17.89
C PRO A 969 52.58 -6.06 17.70
N PRO A 970 52.14 -7.29 18.09
CA PRO A 970 52.78 -8.48 17.61
C PRO A 970 52.12 -8.98 16.32
N LYS A 971 53.01 -9.46 15.46
CA LYS A 971 52.83 -9.93 14.09
C LYS A 971 51.92 -11.15 13.97
N LYS A 972 51.30 -11.27 12.80
CA LYS A 972 50.67 -12.50 12.24
C LYS A 972 51.48 -13.77 12.55
N LYS A 973 50.81 -14.86 12.93
CA LYS A 973 51.08 -16.25 12.47
C LYS A 973 49.95 -17.24 12.86
N SER A 974 49.41 -17.88 11.82
CA SER A 974 49.00 -19.29 11.66
C SER A 974 48.46 -20.15 12.82
N ALA A 975 47.31 -20.77 12.52
CA ALA A 975 46.99 -22.20 12.59
C ALA A 975 46.63 -22.90 13.94
N SER A 976 45.39 -23.40 13.92
CA SER A 976 44.96 -24.76 14.30
C SER A 976 44.62 -25.12 15.76
N ARG A 977 43.53 -25.91 15.82
CA ARG A 977 43.21 -27.02 16.75
C ARG A 977 42.31 -26.76 17.99
N ALA A 978 41.09 -27.27 17.83
CA ALA A 978 40.40 -28.28 18.65
C ALA A 978 39.84 -27.97 20.06
N SER A 979 38.53 -28.27 20.17
CA SER A 979 37.82 -28.95 21.29
C SER A 979 37.75 -28.18 22.64
N SER A 980 36.66 -28.11 23.40
CA SER A 980 35.66 -29.15 23.72
C SER A 980 34.43 -28.54 24.41
N VAL A 981 33.34 -29.30 24.34
CA VAL A 981 32.03 -29.27 25.03
C VAL A 981 32.10 -29.00 26.54
N VAL A 982 31.11 -28.26 27.10
CA VAL A 982 30.33 -28.65 28.31
C VAL A 982 28.93 -28.01 28.27
N THR A 983 27.90 -28.85 28.47
CA THR A 983 26.46 -28.57 28.63
C THR A 983 26.07 -28.50 30.13
N ALA A 984 25.02 -27.73 30.47
CA ALA A 984 24.17 -27.91 31.67
C ALA A 984 22.83 -27.22 31.37
N GLU A 985 21.74 -27.94 31.07
CA GLU A 985 20.75 -28.62 31.95
C GLU A 985 19.72 -27.67 32.59
N VAL A 986 18.47 -28.13 32.50
CA VAL A 986 17.17 -27.47 32.69
C VAL A 986 16.58 -27.85 34.05
N GLU A 987 15.84 -26.95 34.70
CA GLU A 987 14.89 -27.32 35.76
C GLU A 987 13.50 -26.68 35.54
N ASP A 988 12.47 -27.53 35.62
CA ASP A 988 11.02 -27.26 35.59
C ASP A 988 10.47 -26.83 36.96
N ILE A 989 9.45 -25.95 37.01
CA ILE A 989 8.56 -25.80 38.19
C ILE A 989 7.08 -25.69 37.79
N VAL A 990 6.27 -26.39 38.59
CA VAL A 990 4.85 -26.78 38.47
C VAL A 990 3.85 -25.73 39.02
N ALA A 991 2.60 -25.82 38.53
CA ALA A 991 1.41 -24.99 38.73
C ALA A 991 0.76 -24.95 40.16
N THR A 992 0.01 -23.87 40.44
CA THR A 992 -0.94 -23.73 41.58
C THR A 992 -2.27 -23.08 41.13
N GLY A 993 -3.39 -23.48 41.74
CA GLY A 993 -4.81 -23.32 41.30
C GLY A 993 -5.49 -21.92 41.36
N PRO A 994 -6.83 -21.86 41.15
CA PRO A 994 -7.52 -20.70 40.56
C PRO A 994 -8.01 -19.60 41.53
N PRO A 995 -8.36 -18.37 41.05
CA PRO A 995 -8.75 -17.23 41.87
C PRO A 995 -10.28 -17.03 42.00
N THR A 996 -10.71 -16.68 43.21
CA THR A 996 -12.05 -16.19 43.62
C THR A 996 -12.46 -14.89 42.88
N PRO A 997 -13.77 -14.60 42.65
CA PRO A 997 -14.20 -13.33 42.03
C PRO A 997 -13.70 -12.10 42.79
N ALA A 998 -13.36 -11.01 42.06
CA ALA A 998 -12.66 -9.83 42.60
C ALA A 998 -13.32 -9.18 43.83
N SER A 999 -14.66 -9.10 43.85
CA SER A 999 -15.48 -8.61 44.98
C SER A 999 -16.98 -8.81 44.70
N ILE A 1000 -17.79 -9.04 45.75
CA ILE A 1000 -19.27 -9.14 45.65
C ILE A 1000 -19.89 -7.98 46.42
N ASP A 1001 -20.47 -7.02 45.71
CA ASP A 1001 -21.28 -5.96 46.31
C ASP A 1001 -22.77 -6.32 46.25
N HIS A 1002 -23.29 -6.80 47.39
CA HIS A 1002 -24.68 -7.24 47.54
C HIS A 1002 -25.72 -6.10 47.48
N LEU A 1003 -25.31 -4.83 47.43
CA LEU A 1003 -26.22 -3.70 47.25
C LEU A 1003 -26.55 -3.44 45.77
N LEU A 1004 -25.64 -3.81 44.88
CA LEU A 1004 -25.72 -3.54 43.43
C LEU A 1004 -26.11 -4.76 42.61
N THR A 1005 -25.96 -5.96 43.18
CA THR A 1005 -26.48 -7.19 42.58
C THR A 1005 -27.14 -8.06 43.64
N ASP A 1006 -28.35 -8.54 43.32
CA ASP A 1006 -29.06 -9.56 44.09
C ASP A 1006 -28.65 -10.98 43.68
N PHE A 1007 -27.71 -11.12 42.73
CA PHE A 1007 -27.15 -12.38 42.30
C PHE A 1007 -26.15 -12.94 43.34
N VAL A 1008 -26.26 -14.24 43.62
CA VAL A 1008 -25.36 -14.96 44.53
C VAL A 1008 -24.61 -16.03 43.74
N PRO A 1009 -23.28 -15.88 43.54
CA PRO A 1009 -22.45 -16.88 42.88
C PRO A 1009 -22.57 -18.27 43.51
N GLY A 1010 -22.61 -19.30 42.67
CA GLY A 1010 -22.66 -20.69 43.12
C GLY A 1010 -23.98 -21.11 43.78
N SER A 1011 -25.03 -20.28 43.72
CA SER A 1011 -26.37 -20.62 44.22
C SER A 1011 -27.14 -21.59 43.31
N LEU A 1012 -26.70 -21.76 42.07
CA LEU A 1012 -27.28 -22.66 41.08
C LEU A 1012 -26.88 -24.13 41.36
N ASP A 1013 -27.88 -24.99 41.54
CA ASP A 1013 -27.64 -26.43 41.65
C ASP A 1013 -27.42 -27.06 40.27
N LEU A 1014 -26.15 -27.21 39.87
CA LEU A 1014 -25.71 -27.80 38.61
C LEU A 1014 -26.07 -29.29 38.47
N SER A 1015 -26.54 -29.97 39.53
CA SER A 1015 -27.03 -31.35 39.42
C SER A 1015 -28.42 -31.44 38.77
N THR A 1016 -29.17 -30.33 38.77
CA THR A 1016 -30.49 -30.22 38.13
C THR A 1016 -30.43 -29.96 36.63
N LEU A 1017 -29.24 -29.73 36.08
CA LEU A 1017 -29.02 -29.44 34.66
C LEU A 1017 -28.52 -30.69 33.90
N PRO A 1018 -28.85 -30.84 32.61
CA PRO A 1018 -28.40 -31.98 31.82
C PRO A 1018 -26.87 -31.98 31.67
N ARG A 1019 -26.14 -32.88 32.33
CA ARG A 1019 -24.69 -33.03 32.16
C ARG A 1019 -24.38 -34.00 31.03
N LEU A 1020 -23.55 -33.59 30.07
CA LEU A 1020 -23.06 -34.45 29.01
C LEU A 1020 -21.74 -35.10 29.43
N ALA A 1021 -21.58 -36.38 29.08
CA ALA A 1021 -20.26 -37.00 29.10
C ALA A 1021 -19.31 -36.26 28.13
N PRO A 1022 -17.98 -36.27 28.40
CA PRO A 1022 -17.01 -35.74 27.45
C PRO A 1022 -17.23 -36.34 26.06
N PRO A 1023 -17.30 -35.53 24.99
CA PRO A 1023 -17.64 -36.03 23.67
C PRO A 1023 -16.54 -36.97 23.15
N SER A 1024 -16.93 -38.06 22.49
CA SER A 1024 -15.98 -38.99 21.84
C SER A 1024 -15.27 -38.37 20.64
N PHE A 1025 -15.73 -37.20 20.18
CA PHE A 1025 -15.19 -36.46 19.04
C PHE A 1025 -14.23 -35.33 19.43
N ALA A 1026 -13.79 -35.27 20.69
CA ALA A 1026 -12.85 -34.23 21.14
C ALA A 1026 -11.56 -34.23 20.29
N THR A 1027 -11.27 -33.08 19.66
CA THR A 1027 -10.07 -32.85 18.84
C THR A 1027 -9.03 -32.04 19.61
N ASP A 1028 -7.74 -32.28 19.37
CA ASP A 1028 -6.65 -31.55 20.04
C ASP A 1028 -6.71 -30.03 19.77
N SER A 1029 -7.12 -29.64 18.55
CA SER A 1029 -7.29 -28.23 18.16
C SER A 1029 -8.45 -27.56 18.90
N GLY A 1030 -9.62 -28.22 18.97
CA GLY A 1030 -10.78 -27.70 19.68
C GLY A 1030 -10.53 -27.61 21.18
N THR A 1031 -9.89 -28.62 21.76
CA THR A 1031 -9.55 -28.65 23.19
C THR A 1031 -8.58 -27.53 23.56
N LYS A 1032 -7.52 -27.30 22.76
CA LYS A 1032 -6.56 -26.19 23.01
C LYS A 1032 -7.20 -24.81 22.91
N SER A 1033 -8.11 -24.60 21.97
CA SER A 1033 -8.83 -23.33 21.80
C SER A 1033 -9.80 -23.08 22.97
N LEU A 1034 -10.57 -24.10 23.37
CA LEU A 1034 -11.48 -24.03 24.52
C LEU A 1034 -10.74 -23.78 25.83
N SER A 1035 -9.60 -24.46 26.06
CA SER A 1035 -8.77 -24.21 27.25
C SER A 1035 -8.24 -22.77 27.30
N ARG A 1036 -7.88 -22.18 26.15
CA ARG A 1036 -7.42 -20.78 26.08
C ARG A 1036 -8.54 -19.80 26.42
N GLU A 1037 -9.73 -20.00 25.86
CA GLU A 1037 -10.90 -19.16 26.15
C GLU A 1037 -11.36 -19.32 27.61
N LEU A 1038 -11.29 -20.53 28.17
CA LEU A 1038 -11.64 -20.77 29.57
C LEU A 1038 -10.68 -20.05 30.52
N VAL A 1039 -9.36 -20.11 30.28
CA VAL A 1039 -8.37 -19.34 31.07
C VAL A 1039 -8.60 -17.83 30.93
N ARG A 1040 -8.93 -17.37 29.72
CA ARG A 1040 -9.23 -15.95 29.48
C ARG A 1040 -10.46 -15.49 30.28
N LEU A 1041 -11.57 -16.22 30.20
CA LEU A 1041 -12.80 -15.92 30.94
C LEU A 1041 -12.59 -16.00 32.45
N GLN A 1042 -11.78 -16.95 32.93
CA GLN A 1042 -11.45 -17.07 34.34
C GLN A 1042 -10.69 -15.84 34.85
N ASN A 1043 -9.74 -15.34 34.08
CA ASN A 1043 -9.03 -14.12 34.41
C ASN A 1043 -9.99 -12.91 34.46
N ILE A 1044 -10.87 -12.78 33.46
CA ILE A 1044 -11.86 -11.69 33.41
C ILE A 1044 -12.80 -11.75 34.64
N GLN A 1045 -13.35 -12.92 34.97
CA GLN A 1045 -14.23 -13.08 36.13
C GLN A 1045 -13.50 -12.86 37.46
N ALA A 1046 -12.20 -13.16 37.53
CA ALA A 1046 -11.38 -12.92 38.71
C ALA A 1046 -11.00 -11.44 38.88
N THR A 1047 -10.98 -10.64 37.80
CA THR A 1047 -10.61 -9.23 37.84
C THR A 1047 -11.79 -8.26 37.87
N THR A 1048 -12.97 -8.67 37.40
CA THR A 1048 -14.13 -7.78 37.21
C THR A 1048 -15.23 -8.03 38.26
N PRO A 1049 -15.79 -6.98 38.91
CA PRO A 1049 -16.91 -7.12 39.83
C PRO A 1049 -18.17 -7.68 39.14
N LEU A 1050 -18.92 -8.53 39.85
CA LEU A 1050 -20.04 -9.28 39.27
C LEU A 1050 -21.18 -8.42 38.72
N HIS A 1051 -21.52 -7.32 39.38
CA HIS A 1051 -22.64 -6.47 38.95
C HIS A 1051 -22.38 -5.82 37.58
N GLU A 1052 -21.12 -5.57 37.24
CA GLU A 1052 -20.67 -5.02 35.95
C GLU A 1052 -20.51 -6.12 34.90
N LEU A 1053 -19.87 -7.24 35.28
CA LEU A 1053 -19.64 -8.38 34.40
C LEU A 1053 -20.96 -8.92 33.82
N GLY A 1054 -21.96 -9.11 34.70
CA GLY A 1054 -23.32 -9.57 34.39
C GLY A 1054 -23.43 -10.88 33.61
N TRP A 1055 -22.36 -11.66 33.61
CA TRP A 1055 -22.36 -13.09 33.38
C TRP A 1055 -21.47 -13.75 34.44
N TYR A 1056 -21.79 -14.99 34.79
CA TYR A 1056 -21.02 -15.78 35.77
C TYR A 1056 -20.90 -17.23 35.31
N MET A 1057 -19.72 -17.82 35.50
CA MET A 1057 -19.43 -19.23 35.26
C MET A 1057 -18.66 -19.83 36.44
N ASP A 1058 -19.13 -20.98 36.92
CA ASP A 1058 -18.44 -21.76 37.96
C ASP A 1058 -17.36 -22.65 37.33
N PHE A 1059 -16.12 -22.14 37.27
CA PHE A 1059 -14.98 -22.82 36.64
C PHE A 1059 -14.58 -24.12 37.36
N ASP A 1060 -14.83 -24.24 38.67
CA ASP A 1060 -14.45 -25.41 39.46
C ASP A 1060 -15.35 -26.63 39.18
N GLN A 1061 -16.56 -26.39 38.65
CA GLN A 1061 -17.53 -27.42 38.30
C GLN A 1061 -17.57 -27.76 36.80
N VAL A 1062 -16.66 -27.22 35.98
CA VAL A 1062 -16.53 -27.56 34.55
C VAL A 1062 -15.90 -28.94 34.40
N SER A 1063 -16.73 -29.98 34.36
CA SER A 1063 -16.30 -31.37 34.14
C SER A 1063 -16.10 -31.74 32.65
N ASN A 1064 -16.71 -30.99 31.74
CA ASN A 1064 -16.64 -31.22 30.30
C ASN A 1064 -16.30 -29.91 29.57
N LEU A 1065 -15.11 -29.83 28.98
CA LEU A 1065 -14.64 -28.64 28.26
C LEU A 1065 -15.52 -28.24 27.07
N TYR A 1066 -16.34 -29.15 26.55
CA TYR A 1066 -17.23 -28.92 25.40
C TYR A 1066 -18.67 -28.52 25.80
N GLN A 1067 -18.96 -28.38 27.10
CA GLN A 1067 -20.25 -27.95 27.60
C GLN A 1067 -20.06 -26.96 28.74
N TRP A 1068 -20.46 -25.69 28.53
CA TRP A 1068 -20.38 -24.65 29.55
C TRP A 1068 -21.76 -24.20 29.99
N ILE A 1069 -21.91 -23.95 31.29
CA ILE A 1069 -23.11 -23.39 31.90
C ILE A 1069 -22.78 -21.98 32.36
N VAL A 1070 -23.54 -21.00 31.86
CA VAL A 1070 -23.29 -19.58 32.09
C VAL A 1070 -24.57 -18.94 32.62
N GLU A 1071 -24.47 -18.16 33.68
CA GLU A 1071 -25.58 -17.43 34.27
C GLU A 1071 -25.50 -15.96 33.88
N LEU A 1072 -26.48 -15.45 33.14
CA LEU A 1072 -26.61 -14.01 32.88
C LEU A 1072 -27.44 -13.36 33.99
N HIS A 1073 -26.91 -12.30 34.61
CA HIS A 1073 -27.53 -11.67 35.77
C HIS A 1073 -27.29 -10.15 35.76
N SER A 1074 -27.78 -9.45 36.79
CA SER A 1074 -27.63 -7.99 36.92
C SER A 1074 -28.18 -7.21 35.71
N PHE A 1075 -29.44 -7.47 35.35
CA PHE A 1075 -30.16 -6.66 34.36
C PHE A 1075 -30.65 -5.35 34.98
N ASP A 1076 -30.65 -4.26 34.20
CA ASP A 1076 -31.16 -2.97 34.67
C ASP A 1076 -32.64 -3.07 35.07
N ALA A 1077 -32.97 -2.64 36.29
CA ALA A 1077 -34.32 -2.63 36.86
C ALA A 1077 -35.33 -1.80 36.03
N SER A 1078 -34.86 -0.90 35.16
CA SER A 1078 -35.71 -0.17 34.22
C SER A 1078 -36.34 -1.09 33.15
N LEU A 1079 -35.65 -2.18 32.79
CA LEU A 1079 -36.06 -3.08 31.71
C LEU A 1079 -37.28 -3.93 32.10
N PRO A 1080 -38.23 -4.18 31.17
CA PRO A 1080 -39.36 -5.07 31.42
C PRO A 1080 -38.95 -6.48 31.87
N LEU A 1081 -37.88 -7.03 31.30
CA LEU A 1081 -37.31 -8.33 31.67
C LEU A 1081 -36.88 -8.37 33.14
N ALA A 1082 -36.11 -7.37 33.59
CA ALA A 1082 -35.63 -7.30 34.97
C ALA A 1082 -36.78 -7.16 35.97
N ARG A 1083 -37.82 -6.40 35.63
CA ARG A 1083 -39.04 -6.29 36.45
C ARG A 1083 -39.79 -7.63 36.54
N ASP A 1084 -39.86 -8.38 35.46
CA ASP A 1084 -40.48 -9.70 35.42
C ASP A 1084 -39.67 -10.75 36.22
N MET A 1085 -38.34 -10.71 36.11
CA MET A 1085 -37.41 -11.53 36.91
C MET A 1085 -37.56 -11.25 38.41
N LYS A 1086 -37.55 -9.97 38.81
CA LYS A 1086 -37.72 -9.54 40.20
C LYS A 1086 -39.09 -9.91 40.78
N LYS A 1087 -40.16 -9.78 39.99
CA LYS A 1087 -41.52 -10.23 40.39
C LYS A 1087 -41.61 -11.75 40.59
N SER A 1088 -40.81 -12.50 39.85
CA SER A 1088 -40.79 -13.97 39.90
C SER A 1088 -39.73 -14.53 40.86
N GLY A 1089 -38.91 -13.66 41.48
CA GLY A 1089 -37.82 -14.03 42.37
C GLY A 1089 -36.64 -14.73 41.67
N ILE A 1090 -36.48 -14.54 40.35
CA ILE A 1090 -35.43 -15.18 39.55
C ILE A 1090 -34.21 -14.25 39.49
N GLY A 1091 -33.06 -14.69 39.98
CA GLY A 1091 -31.84 -13.88 40.04
C GLY A 1091 -30.95 -13.93 38.80
N SER A 1092 -31.06 -14.97 37.97
CA SER A 1092 -30.24 -15.16 36.77
C SER A 1092 -31.01 -15.91 35.67
N ILE A 1093 -30.56 -15.72 34.42
CA ILE A 1093 -30.96 -16.54 33.27
C ILE A 1093 -29.85 -17.56 33.04
N VAL A 1094 -30.20 -18.84 33.16
CA VAL A 1094 -29.25 -19.93 32.99
C VAL A 1094 -29.17 -20.28 31.51
N MET A 1095 -27.98 -20.15 30.94
CA MET A 1095 -27.65 -20.48 29.56
C MET A 1095 -26.73 -21.68 29.49
N GLU A 1096 -26.84 -22.41 28.38
CA GLU A 1096 -25.95 -23.51 28.04
C GLU A 1096 -25.28 -23.23 26.71
N VAL A 1097 -23.98 -23.48 26.68
CA VAL A 1097 -23.12 -23.37 25.50
C VAL A 1097 -22.55 -24.74 25.22
N ARG A 1098 -22.79 -25.28 24.02
CA ARG A 1098 -22.22 -26.55 23.56
C ARG A 1098 -21.28 -26.33 22.38
N PHE A 1099 -20.12 -26.95 22.43
CA PHE A 1099 -19.08 -26.80 21.42
C PHE A 1099 -19.01 -28.05 20.53
N GLY A 1100 -18.92 -27.83 19.22
CA GLY A 1100 -18.77 -28.90 18.24
C GLY A 1100 -17.32 -29.36 18.08
N PRO A 1101 -17.08 -30.46 17.33
CA PRO A 1101 -15.73 -30.94 17.03
C PRO A 1101 -14.87 -29.91 16.29
N ASP A 1102 -15.51 -29.01 15.53
CA ASP A 1102 -14.86 -28.04 14.66
C ASP A 1102 -14.70 -26.64 15.30
N PHE A 1103 -14.98 -26.49 16.59
CA PHE A 1103 -14.77 -25.22 17.30
C PHE A 1103 -13.27 -24.84 17.31
N PRO A 1104 -12.85 -23.58 17.03
CA PRO A 1104 -13.65 -22.36 16.91
C PRO A 1104 -14.16 -22.02 15.49
N PHE A 1105 -13.96 -22.89 14.49
CA PHE A 1105 -14.40 -22.63 13.11
C PHE A 1105 -15.91 -22.80 12.92
N SER A 1106 -16.54 -23.68 13.69
CA SER A 1106 -17.99 -23.75 13.80
C SER A 1106 -18.49 -22.95 15.02
N PRO A 1107 -19.62 -22.24 14.92
CA PRO A 1107 -20.19 -21.53 16.07
C PRO A 1107 -20.53 -22.49 17.22
N PRO A 1108 -20.44 -22.01 18.47
CA PRO A 1108 -21.05 -22.71 19.58
C PRO A 1108 -22.57 -22.71 19.45
N PHE A 1109 -23.21 -23.77 19.93
CA PHE A 1109 -24.67 -23.76 20.09
C PHE A 1109 -25.02 -23.14 21.44
N VAL A 1110 -25.62 -21.94 21.41
CA VAL A 1110 -26.00 -21.19 22.61
C VAL A 1110 -27.51 -21.19 22.78
N ARG A 1111 -27.97 -21.58 23.96
CA ARG A 1111 -29.40 -21.58 24.31
C ARG A 1111 -29.65 -21.18 25.75
N VAL A 1112 -30.83 -20.63 25.99
CA VAL A 1112 -31.41 -20.46 27.32
C VAL A 1112 -31.95 -21.82 27.79
N VAL A 1113 -31.62 -22.19 29.02
CA VAL A 1113 -32.17 -23.39 29.68
C VAL A 1113 -33.38 -23.00 30.53
N ARG A 1114 -33.27 -21.95 31.34
CA ARG A 1114 -34.36 -21.40 32.15
C ARG A 1114 -34.09 -19.94 32.51
N PRO A 1115 -35.11 -19.10 32.72
CA PRO A 1115 -36.55 -19.38 32.60
C PRO A 1115 -37.08 -19.32 31.15
N ARG A 1116 -38.33 -19.76 30.93
CA ARG A 1116 -39.02 -19.61 29.63
C ARG A 1116 -39.42 -18.16 29.33
N PHE A 1117 -39.14 -17.73 28.10
CA PHE A 1117 -39.45 -16.41 27.57
C PHE A 1117 -40.78 -16.44 26.80
N LEU A 1118 -41.50 -15.32 26.81
CA LEU A 1118 -42.70 -15.11 26.01
C LEU A 1118 -42.30 -15.15 24.52
N PRO A 1119 -42.90 -16.01 23.69
CA PRO A 1119 -42.53 -16.09 22.27
C PRO A 1119 -42.82 -14.81 21.49
N PHE A 1120 -42.03 -14.56 20.44
CA PHE A 1120 -42.13 -13.35 19.61
C PHE A 1120 -43.53 -13.09 19.04
N MET A 1121 -44.20 -14.14 18.57
CA MET A 1121 -45.56 -14.04 18.02
C MET A 1121 -46.61 -13.57 19.05
N ASN A 1122 -46.31 -13.69 20.35
CA ASN A 1122 -47.22 -13.36 21.45
C ASN A 1122 -46.84 -12.05 22.16
N GLY A 1123 -45.98 -11.21 21.56
CA GLY A 1123 -45.60 -9.93 22.15
C GLY A 1123 -44.28 -9.92 22.93
N GLY A 1124 -43.49 -11.00 22.84
CA GLY A 1124 -42.17 -11.08 23.47
C GLY A 1124 -41.02 -10.76 22.51
N GLY A 1125 -39.82 -10.53 23.03
CA GLY A 1125 -38.63 -10.25 22.23
C GLY A 1125 -37.36 -10.80 22.87
N GLY A 1126 -36.22 -10.15 22.61
CA GLY A 1126 -34.93 -10.55 23.19
C GLY A 1126 -34.16 -11.61 22.40
N HIS A 1127 -34.54 -11.85 21.15
CA HIS A 1127 -33.88 -12.84 20.26
C HIS A 1127 -33.86 -14.29 20.79
N VAL A 1128 -34.72 -14.63 21.76
CA VAL A 1128 -34.89 -16.02 22.22
C VAL A 1128 -35.99 -16.68 21.39
N THR A 1129 -35.67 -17.80 20.74
CA THR A 1129 -36.66 -18.58 19.98
C THR A 1129 -37.67 -19.26 20.92
N ALA A 1130 -38.80 -19.71 20.37
CA ALA A 1130 -39.83 -20.41 21.15
C ALA A 1130 -39.33 -21.71 21.84
N GLY A 1131 -38.20 -22.28 21.39
CA GLY A 1131 -37.55 -23.44 22.01
C GLY A 1131 -36.32 -23.09 22.86
N GLY A 1132 -36.04 -21.81 23.12
CA GLY A 1132 -34.94 -21.37 23.98
C GLY A 1132 -33.58 -21.19 23.30
N ALA A 1133 -33.42 -21.50 22.01
CA ALA A 1133 -32.20 -21.18 21.28
C ALA A 1133 -32.09 -19.68 20.98
N MET A 1134 -30.87 -19.13 20.89
CA MET A 1134 -30.65 -17.73 20.51
C MET A 1134 -30.74 -17.54 18.98
N CYS A 1135 -31.62 -16.64 18.54
CA CYS A 1135 -31.86 -16.28 17.15
C CYS A 1135 -30.98 -15.08 16.73
N MET A 1136 -29.69 -15.33 16.57
CA MET A 1136 -28.70 -14.31 16.19
C MET A 1136 -27.86 -14.81 15.02
N GLU A 1137 -27.65 -13.95 14.01
CA GLU A 1137 -26.85 -14.29 12.84
C GLU A 1137 -25.42 -14.70 13.23
N LEU A 1138 -24.84 -14.07 14.26
CA LEU A 1138 -23.51 -14.41 14.77
C LEU A 1138 -23.38 -15.89 15.20
N LEU A 1139 -24.46 -16.56 15.61
CA LEU A 1139 -24.45 -17.96 16.05
C LEU A 1139 -24.82 -18.94 14.93
N THR A 1140 -24.88 -18.46 13.69
CA THR A 1140 -25.15 -19.26 12.49
C THR A 1140 -23.87 -19.46 11.67
N ALA A 1141 -23.87 -20.43 10.76
CA ALA A 1141 -22.70 -20.64 9.89
C ALA A 1141 -22.41 -19.45 8.96
N THR A 1142 -23.39 -18.55 8.74
CA THR A 1142 -23.24 -17.36 7.89
C THR A 1142 -22.65 -16.15 8.62
N GLY A 1143 -22.91 -15.99 9.92
CA GLY A 1143 -22.45 -14.83 10.70
C GLY A 1143 -21.36 -15.09 11.72
N TRP A 1144 -21.05 -16.36 12.01
CA TRP A 1144 -20.00 -16.70 12.96
C TRP A 1144 -18.61 -16.39 12.41
N SER A 1145 -17.84 -15.58 13.14
CA SER A 1145 -16.39 -15.42 12.95
C SER A 1145 -15.65 -16.04 14.14
N PRO A 1146 -14.59 -16.85 13.90
CA PRO A 1146 -13.70 -17.36 14.93
C PRO A 1146 -12.93 -16.29 15.73
N ALA A 1147 -12.88 -15.02 15.27
CA ALA A 1147 -12.29 -13.91 16.05
C ALA A 1147 -13.15 -13.45 17.24
N ASN A 1148 -14.42 -13.86 17.30
CA ASN A 1148 -15.27 -13.53 18.44
C ASN A 1148 -14.80 -14.30 19.68
N SER A 1149 -14.37 -13.57 20.71
CA SER A 1149 -14.15 -14.17 22.03
C SER A 1149 -15.47 -14.61 22.64
N MET A 1150 -15.44 -15.63 23.50
CA MET A 1150 -16.65 -16.09 24.18
C MET A 1150 -17.25 -15.02 25.11
N GLU A 1151 -16.41 -14.12 25.63
CA GLU A 1151 -16.87 -12.93 26.36
C GLU A 1151 -17.72 -12.00 25.48
N SER A 1152 -17.25 -11.71 24.26
CA SER A 1152 -18.00 -10.87 23.31
C SER A 1152 -19.33 -11.53 22.95
N VAL A 1153 -19.37 -12.86 22.80
CA VAL A 1153 -20.60 -13.62 22.57
C VAL A 1153 -21.57 -13.45 23.74
N PHE A 1154 -21.12 -13.56 24.99
CA PHE A 1154 -21.98 -13.38 26.16
C PHE A 1154 -22.50 -11.95 26.29
N LEU A 1155 -21.67 -10.95 26.02
CA LEU A 1155 -22.09 -9.55 26.02
C LEU A 1155 -23.10 -9.26 24.90
N GLN A 1156 -22.89 -9.77 23.68
CA GLN A 1156 -23.82 -9.59 22.57
C GLN A 1156 -25.16 -10.28 22.82
N VAL A 1157 -25.15 -11.49 23.40
CA VAL A 1157 -26.36 -12.19 23.84
C VAL A 1157 -27.10 -11.39 24.92
N ARG A 1158 -26.37 -10.84 25.90
CA ARG A 1158 -26.95 -9.98 26.95
C ARG A 1158 -27.56 -8.70 26.35
N VAL A 1159 -26.87 -8.03 25.42
CA VAL A 1159 -27.39 -6.86 24.70
C VAL A 1159 -28.66 -7.21 23.92
N ALA A 1160 -28.69 -8.36 23.26
CA ALA A 1160 -29.87 -8.84 22.54
C ALA A 1160 -31.07 -9.05 23.49
N LEU A 1161 -30.85 -9.61 24.67
CA LEU A 1161 -31.88 -9.76 25.72
C LEU A 1161 -32.34 -8.42 26.31
N CYS A 1162 -31.45 -7.41 26.34
CA CYS A 1162 -31.78 -6.06 26.81
C CYS A 1162 -32.49 -5.21 25.74
N SER A 1163 -32.43 -5.58 24.46
CA SER A 1163 -33.05 -4.82 23.37
C SER A 1163 -34.58 -4.76 23.55
N THR A 1164 -35.14 -3.57 23.32
CA THR A 1164 -36.59 -3.33 23.29
C THR A 1164 -37.17 -3.30 21.88
N ASP A 1165 -36.33 -3.39 20.84
CA ASP A 1165 -36.69 -3.30 19.42
C ASP A 1165 -36.60 -4.68 18.75
N PRO A 1166 -37.61 -5.15 17.99
CA PRO A 1166 -38.94 -4.54 17.80
C PRO A 1166 -39.89 -4.73 18.99
N GLN A 1167 -39.58 -5.64 19.91
CA GLN A 1167 -40.31 -5.85 21.16
C GLN A 1167 -39.34 -6.22 22.29
N PRO A 1168 -39.63 -5.86 23.56
CA PRO A 1168 -38.76 -6.19 24.69
C PRO A 1168 -38.85 -7.67 25.07
N ALA A 1169 -37.74 -8.22 25.58
CA ALA A 1169 -37.72 -9.53 26.21
C ALA A 1169 -38.65 -9.55 27.44
N ARG A 1170 -39.53 -10.56 27.53
CA ARG A 1170 -40.48 -10.76 28.63
C ARG A 1170 -40.51 -12.22 29.06
N LEU A 1171 -40.77 -12.48 30.34
CA LEU A 1171 -40.96 -13.86 30.80
C LEU A 1171 -42.37 -14.35 30.44
N ASP A 1172 -42.51 -15.67 30.22
CA ASP A 1172 -43.82 -16.26 29.97
C ASP A 1172 -44.78 -16.00 31.17
N PRO A 1173 -46.03 -15.56 30.95
CA PRO A 1173 -47.04 -15.39 31.99
C PRO A 1173 -47.20 -16.58 32.95
N ALA A 1174 -46.99 -17.82 32.47
CA ALA A 1174 -47.02 -19.01 33.33
C ALA A 1174 -45.88 -19.00 34.37
N VAL A 1175 -44.71 -18.47 34.01
CA VAL A 1175 -43.57 -18.25 34.91
C VAL A 1175 -43.89 -17.14 35.92
N LEU A 1176 -44.55 -16.06 35.47
CA LEU A 1176 -44.94 -14.92 36.31
C LEU A 1176 -46.01 -15.26 37.36
N GLN A 1177 -46.93 -16.20 37.06
CA GLN A 1177 -47.99 -16.60 37.99
C GLN A 1177 -47.52 -17.58 39.07
N MET A 1178 -46.54 -18.46 38.78
CA MET A 1178 -46.01 -19.42 39.75
C MET A 1178 -45.05 -18.81 40.78
N GLY A 1179 -44.35 -17.72 40.43
CA GLY A 1179 -43.42 -17.03 41.35
C GLY A 1179 -44.06 -16.50 42.64
N LYS A 1180 -45.39 -16.35 42.68
CA LYS A 1180 -46.14 -15.96 43.88
C LYS A 1180 -46.53 -17.12 44.80
N ALA A 1181 -46.48 -18.38 44.34
CA ALA A 1181 -47.14 -19.49 45.04
C ALA A 1181 -46.18 -20.43 45.80
N ARG A 1182 -44.91 -20.59 45.42
CA ARG A 1182 -43.94 -21.42 46.15
C ARG A 1182 -42.51 -20.91 45.98
N GLY A 1183 -41.78 -20.79 47.09
CA GLY A 1183 -40.37 -20.39 47.10
C GLY A 1183 -39.49 -21.28 46.22
N LEU A 1184 -38.45 -20.67 45.64
CA LEU A 1184 -37.56 -21.14 44.56
C LEU A 1184 -36.89 -22.52 44.69
N ARG A 1185 -37.16 -23.31 45.73
CA ARG A 1185 -36.42 -24.56 45.97
C ARG A 1185 -36.93 -25.79 45.21
N GLN A 1186 -38.07 -25.72 44.52
CA GLN A 1186 -38.56 -26.79 43.64
C GLN A 1186 -39.37 -26.23 42.46
N ALA A 1187 -38.70 -25.53 41.53
CA ALA A 1187 -39.25 -25.29 40.20
C ALA A 1187 -39.17 -26.61 39.41
N GLY A 1188 -40.31 -27.23 39.12
CA GLY A 1188 -40.34 -28.51 38.41
C GLY A 1188 -39.90 -28.42 36.94
N PRO A 1189 -39.79 -29.56 36.23
CA PRO A 1189 -39.28 -29.67 34.84
C PRO A 1189 -40.06 -28.85 33.78
N TRP A 1190 -41.19 -28.24 34.16
CA TRP A 1190 -42.09 -27.51 33.27
C TRP A 1190 -41.62 -26.07 32.98
N MET A 1191 -40.57 -25.58 33.65
CA MET A 1191 -40.02 -24.22 33.45
C MET A 1191 -38.77 -24.18 32.57
N ASP A 1192 -38.25 -25.34 32.14
CA ASP A 1192 -37.01 -25.44 31.37
C ASP A 1192 -37.28 -25.61 29.89
N TYR A 1193 -36.36 -25.10 29.06
CA TYR A 1193 -36.27 -25.43 27.65
C TYR A 1193 -35.52 -26.75 27.45
N GLY A 1194 -36.16 -27.68 26.73
CA GLY A 1194 -35.57 -28.93 26.28
C GLY A 1194 -34.61 -28.72 25.11
N ILE A 1195 -33.60 -29.59 25.00
CA ILE A 1195 -32.60 -29.51 23.92
C ILE A 1195 -33.22 -29.77 22.54
N ALA A 1196 -34.17 -30.70 22.43
CA ALA A 1196 -34.80 -31.05 21.16
C ALA A 1196 -35.65 -29.89 20.60
N GLU A 1197 -36.43 -29.21 21.46
CA GLU A 1197 -37.19 -28.04 21.02
C GLU A 1197 -36.29 -26.85 20.66
N ALA A 1198 -35.14 -26.69 21.34
CA ALA A 1198 -34.16 -25.65 21.00
C ALA A 1198 -33.56 -25.87 19.61
N ILE A 1199 -33.17 -27.10 19.27
CA ILE A 1199 -32.62 -27.45 17.95
C ILE A 1199 -33.65 -27.16 16.86
N GLU A 1200 -34.89 -27.63 17.01
CA GLU A 1200 -35.94 -27.43 16.01
C GLU A 1200 -36.33 -25.95 15.86
N ALA A 1201 -36.36 -25.19 16.97
CA ALA A 1201 -36.63 -23.77 16.94
C ALA A 1201 -35.49 -22.98 16.25
N PHE A 1202 -34.23 -23.33 16.51
CA PHE A 1202 -33.08 -22.73 15.84
C PHE A 1202 -33.08 -23.00 14.33
N ILE A 1203 -33.33 -24.24 13.91
CA ILE A 1203 -33.41 -24.60 12.48
C ILE A 1203 -34.51 -23.82 11.78
N ARG A 1204 -35.70 -23.72 12.40
CA ARG A 1204 -36.80 -22.92 11.84
C ARG A 1204 -36.46 -21.45 11.73
N ALA A 1205 -35.83 -20.88 12.76
CA ALA A 1205 -35.43 -19.47 12.77
C ALA A 1205 -34.38 -19.17 11.69
N ALA A 1206 -33.33 -20.00 11.60
CA ALA A 1206 -32.31 -19.87 10.56
C ALA A 1206 -32.92 -19.95 9.16
N ASN A 1207 -33.78 -20.93 8.90
CA ASN A 1207 -34.45 -21.07 7.61
C ASN A 1207 -35.37 -19.88 7.27
N ALA A 1208 -36.07 -19.31 8.27
CA ALA A 1208 -36.95 -18.16 8.08
C ALA A 1208 -36.18 -16.89 7.71
N HIS A 1209 -34.97 -16.72 8.25
CA HIS A 1209 -34.08 -15.59 7.95
C HIS A 1209 -33.12 -15.85 6.78
N GLY A 1210 -33.19 -17.03 6.15
CA GLY A 1210 -32.27 -17.42 5.07
C GLY A 1210 -30.83 -17.70 5.54
N TRP A 1211 -30.63 -17.89 6.84
CA TRP A 1211 -29.33 -18.24 7.42
C TRP A 1211 -29.02 -19.73 7.26
N THR A 1212 -27.73 -20.05 7.12
CA THR A 1212 -27.30 -21.44 6.98
C THR A 1212 -27.17 -22.09 8.35
N VAL A 1213 -27.90 -23.19 8.56
CA VAL A 1213 -27.78 -24.03 9.76
C VAL A 1213 -26.44 -24.76 9.77
N PRO A 1214 -25.66 -24.74 10.88
CA PRO A 1214 -24.41 -25.48 10.97
C PRO A 1214 -24.60 -26.98 10.71
N ALA A 1215 -23.78 -27.57 9.84
CA ALA A 1215 -23.91 -28.97 9.41
C ALA A 1215 -23.87 -29.96 10.59
N ASN A 1216 -23.06 -29.66 11.61
CA ASN A 1216 -22.88 -30.48 12.81
C ASN A 1216 -23.78 -30.07 13.98
N LEU A 1217 -24.79 -29.20 13.77
CA LEU A 1217 -25.64 -28.66 14.84
C LEU A 1217 -26.23 -29.76 15.74
N ARG A 1218 -26.74 -30.86 15.16
CA ARG A 1218 -27.33 -31.95 15.96
C ARG A 1218 -26.29 -32.73 16.77
N VAL A 1219 -25.08 -32.87 16.26
CA VAL A 1219 -23.95 -33.53 16.95
C VAL A 1219 -23.49 -32.64 18.11
N THR A 1220 -23.24 -31.35 17.82
CA THR A 1220 -22.90 -30.34 18.82
C THR A 1220 -23.96 -30.22 19.91
N ALA A 1221 -25.24 -30.19 19.51
CA ALA A 1221 -26.34 -29.99 20.43
C ALA A 1221 -26.69 -31.25 21.23
N ASN A 1222 -26.47 -32.48 20.75
CA ASN A 1222 -26.76 -33.70 21.52
C ASN A 1222 -25.54 -34.28 22.25
N GLY A 1223 -24.32 -33.88 21.86
CA GLY A 1223 -23.07 -34.38 22.45
C GLY A 1223 -22.70 -35.82 22.06
N VAL A 1224 -23.41 -36.41 21.09
CA VAL A 1224 -23.23 -37.79 20.60
C VAL A 1224 -23.31 -37.83 19.08
#